data_AF-U6M8I5-F1
#
_entry.id   AF-U6M8I5-F1
#
_cell.length_a   1.000
_cell.length_b   1.000
_cell.length_c   1.000
_cell.angle_alpha   90.00
_cell.angle_beta   90.00
_cell.angle_gamma   90.00
#
_symmetry.space_group_name_H-M   'P 1'
#
loop_
_entity.id
_entity.type
_entity.pdbx_description
1 polymer ?
#
loop_
_entity_poly.entity_id
_entity_poly.type
_entity_poly.pdbx_seq_one_letter_code
_entity_poly.pdbx_strand_id
1 'polypeptide(L)'
;MGTPSPVSQQPKAVRAAAAKAASRGRRSSLRRWTRLASSKVAWVLVLLVAVYLGFFYSPRVLTCKYEVIGGPGLDPAFAAPTRHFRIAVRNDSGGELPIGFKKDNIRLTWHISPSIPGRAGQSVASELYDLGGGEFQVAFRVKEGVPSGHELRLRISYADKQTPISIPPLDISVPGPIHEPSCTAPVQAFAWTQAMGCPRTFPQLEEDLKSFETIDLGKLRQAIPKLLQRSSATSLLHYVIKDNQVFKKAHGPFPAFSYFADMVFHQLAATVKLPDVEFVLNVGDWPLVEKSWGEGRVPVFSWCGSTGSFDIVLPQWDVSRSTILGNTESDPDLLASQGWSLHAWESKDSRAAFRGRDSNPVRVKLAQLSALHPDLLDVAITSWENDENFEAEEQLGGGSKKFIKLSEFSKYKYILELDGTVAAYRNPYLLASGSLVLKQDSAYYEWYQRELSPWQHFVPFNGTGEDLLSKLQWAKENDAEAKRIASNARQYAKISLLPERVLCFYYKALESYALRQVGTPTVMEDMVWVPPPQLPKYNTCGSPDPLSRLGDYPVVPLHPTSVETFLSRADKDTVVIVHSAFCNRSARILADILVMARMYRAAGADLQFASAETFTAQYPIKWIQTTNGPQLFFLKKGSSTPEQLAGQLTRTAAVTFINSKLPDVQHHIIAPPEVEQIISDPIPQRNDGPAKQIVANTFGELVLGSDKDVLLMVSAPWCGYCKKIRPAFFRFARAVSANPAAAAVLEVAKMNGPTNEIRHKGFAVTHYPTIWFVRKGEKQPVVFSGRSTEEGFLEFVKKHATNPADLEGIVTTPKPPSGTKLSMKDLQSKYGSPILTVDSESFYDDVLDNDKDVLLLVYAPWCGHCKKLEPTYEEFAKLAAESKSANEALVVAKMDGSANRLPDEKYKVTGFPTVWFFKKGSDTPIKFMGERTANGLASFVQQHATTKIEMKIPAPPAPVAVSQPAPTTNDGPVKVVVGDTFKSQVLDSGKVIEDSVVNSTVLCGS
;
A
#
# COMPACT_ATOMS: atom_id res chain seq x y z
N MET A 1 -44.83 -67.54 11.63
CA MET A 1 -44.26 -68.76 10.99
C MET A 1 -42.95 -68.32 10.35
N GLY A 2 -41.77 -68.86 10.58
CA GLY A 2 -41.26 -69.82 11.54
C GLY A 2 -39.76 -69.50 11.66
N THR A 3 -39.27 -69.56 12.88
CA THR A 3 -37.89 -69.33 13.37
C THR A 3 -36.84 -70.24 12.70
N PRO A 4 -35.53 -69.92 12.76
CA PRO A 4 -34.77 -70.21 13.98
C PRO A 4 -33.78 -69.11 14.43
N SER A 5 -33.56 -69.12 15.75
CA SER A 5 -32.57 -68.38 16.54
C SER A 5 -31.18 -69.10 16.53
N PRO A 6 -30.26 -68.89 17.51
CA PRO A 6 -29.26 -67.81 17.60
C PRO A 6 -27.82 -68.34 17.92
N VAL A 7 -26.90 -67.41 18.30
CA VAL A 7 -25.57 -67.62 18.97
C VAL A 7 -24.46 -68.22 18.06
N SER A 8 -23.14 -68.02 18.20
CA SER A 8 -22.27 -67.47 19.25
C SER A 8 -20.85 -67.19 18.72
N GLN A 9 -20.15 -66.26 19.39
CA GLN A 9 -18.74 -66.31 19.81
C GLN A 9 -17.63 -66.76 18.82
N GLN A 10 -16.69 -65.84 18.58
CA GLN A 10 -15.32 -66.15 18.15
C GLN A 10 -14.65 -67.13 19.13
N PRO A 11 -13.69 -67.98 18.68
CA PRO A 11 -12.29 -67.58 18.87
C PRO A 11 -11.30 -68.08 17.79
N LYS A 12 -10.28 -67.26 17.57
CA LYS A 12 -8.86 -67.61 17.31
C LYS A 12 -8.55 -69.10 17.00
N ALA A 13 -8.82 -69.58 15.78
CA ALA A 13 -8.21 -70.82 15.27
C ALA A 13 -7.95 -70.85 13.73
N VAL A 14 -8.25 -69.77 13.00
CA VAL A 14 -8.09 -69.75 11.52
C VAL A 14 -6.78 -69.09 11.04
N ARG A 15 -6.00 -68.48 11.95
CA ARG A 15 -4.69 -67.88 11.60
C ARG A 15 -3.49 -68.83 11.64
N ALA A 16 -3.65 -70.08 12.07
CA ALA A 16 -2.55 -71.05 12.11
C ALA A 16 -2.50 -72.03 10.91
N ALA A 17 -3.59 -72.19 10.14
CA ALA A 17 -3.63 -73.08 8.98
C ALA A 17 -3.23 -72.41 7.65
N ALA A 18 -3.44 -71.10 7.50
CA ALA A 18 -3.09 -70.36 6.28
C ALA A 18 -1.59 -70.09 6.12
N ALA A 19 -0.81 -70.14 7.22
CA ALA A 19 0.63 -69.87 7.19
C ALA A 19 1.49 -71.09 6.76
N LYS A 20 0.93 -72.31 6.74
CA LYS A 20 1.69 -73.54 6.42
C LYS A 20 1.53 -74.04 4.98
N ALA A 21 0.57 -73.51 4.21
CA ALA A 21 0.41 -73.81 2.78
C ALA A 21 1.25 -72.88 1.87
N ALA A 22 1.59 -71.67 2.33
CA ALA A 22 2.33 -70.68 1.52
C ALA A 22 3.85 -70.93 1.43
N SER A 23 4.43 -71.82 2.26
CA SER A 23 5.88 -72.05 2.32
C SER A 23 6.38 -73.25 1.51
N ARG A 24 5.51 -74.16 1.03
CA ARG A 24 5.90 -75.30 0.19
C ARG A 24 5.72 -75.08 -1.32
N GLY A 25 4.89 -74.12 -1.76
CA GLY A 25 4.72 -73.78 -3.18
C GLY A 25 5.84 -72.91 -3.79
N ARG A 26 6.64 -72.21 -2.97
CA ARG A 26 7.67 -71.27 -3.45
C ARG A 26 9.04 -71.91 -3.77
N ARG A 27 9.30 -73.16 -3.38
CA ARG A 27 10.59 -73.82 -3.66
C ARG A 27 10.62 -74.68 -4.93
N SER A 28 9.47 -75.01 -5.54
CA SER A 28 9.42 -75.73 -6.83
C SER A 28 9.27 -74.83 -8.05
N SER A 29 8.70 -73.62 -7.91
CA SER A 29 8.59 -72.66 -9.03
C SER A 29 9.93 -71.97 -9.33
N LEU A 30 10.76 -71.66 -8.32
CA LEU A 30 12.07 -71.05 -8.54
C LEU A 30 13.08 -71.95 -9.26
N ARG A 31 12.95 -73.28 -9.19
CA ARG A 31 13.84 -74.22 -9.92
C ARG A 31 13.45 -74.40 -11.40
N ARG A 32 12.24 -73.97 -11.81
CA ARG A 32 11.83 -73.97 -13.23
C ARG A 32 12.25 -72.68 -13.94
N TRP A 33 12.29 -71.56 -13.22
CA TRP A 33 12.73 -70.26 -13.76
C TRP A 33 14.25 -70.16 -13.96
N THR A 34 15.05 -70.88 -13.16
CA THR A 34 16.52 -70.89 -13.34
C THR A 34 16.99 -71.68 -14.56
N ARG A 35 16.16 -72.53 -15.18
CA ARG A 35 16.50 -73.21 -16.46
C ARG A 35 16.05 -72.45 -17.72
N LEU A 36 15.19 -71.44 -17.58
CA LEU A 36 14.83 -70.54 -18.69
C LEU A 36 15.73 -69.30 -18.74
N ALA A 37 16.30 -68.88 -17.60
CA ALA A 37 17.22 -67.75 -17.51
C ALA A 37 18.63 -68.00 -18.09
N SER A 38 18.98 -69.25 -18.42
CA SER A 38 20.27 -69.61 -19.05
C SER A 38 20.16 -69.94 -20.54
N SER A 39 18.97 -69.78 -21.15
CA SER A 39 18.82 -69.93 -22.59
C SER A 39 19.16 -68.62 -23.29
N LYS A 40 20.20 -68.64 -24.14
CA LYS A 40 20.52 -67.51 -25.04
C LYS A 40 19.30 -67.05 -25.84
N VAL A 41 18.33 -67.94 -26.12
CA VAL A 41 17.10 -67.62 -26.86
C VAL A 41 16.12 -66.78 -26.03
N ALA A 42 16.01 -67.00 -24.72
CA ALA A 42 15.13 -66.20 -23.86
C ALA A 42 15.66 -64.78 -23.65
N TRP A 43 16.98 -64.63 -23.50
CA TRP A 43 17.62 -63.32 -23.48
C TRP A 43 17.51 -62.62 -24.81
N VAL A 44 17.67 -63.32 -25.94
CA VAL A 44 17.44 -62.74 -27.28
C VAL A 44 15.98 -62.31 -27.45
N LEU A 45 14.99 -63.04 -26.95
CA LEU A 45 13.57 -62.64 -27.00
C LEU A 45 13.26 -61.42 -26.12
N VAL A 46 13.82 -61.34 -24.91
CA VAL A 46 13.69 -60.16 -24.05
C VAL A 46 14.39 -58.96 -24.67
N LEU A 47 15.57 -59.17 -25.27
CA LEU A 47 16.32 -58.12 -25.97
C LEU A 47 15.59 -57.71 -27.25
N LEU A 48 14.96 -58.63 -27.99
CA LEU A 48 14.12 -58.33 -29.15
C LEU A 48 12.82 -57.62 -28.76
N VAL A 49 12.20 -57.96 -27.62
CA VAL A 49 11.02 -57.22 -27.10
C VAL A 49 11.44 -55.85 -26.57
N ALA A 50 12.60 -55.72 -25.92
CA ALA A 50 13.14 -54.44 -25.47
C ALA A 50 13.64 -53.57 -26.63
N VAL A 51 14.17 -54.17 -27.70
CA VAL A 51 14.54 -53.50 -28.96
C VAL A 51 13.29 -53.18 -29.76
N TYR A 52 12.26 -54.04 -29.78
CA TYR A 52 10.97 -53.76 -30.41
C TYR A 52 10.23 -52.64 -29.67
N LEU A 53 10.14 -52.69 -28.34
CA LEU A 53 9.65 -51.57 -27.54
C LEU A 53 10.57 -50.35 -27.69
N GLY A 54 11.89 -50.50 -27.79
CA GLY A 54 12.82 -49.38 -28.01
C GLY A 54 12.73 -48.74 -29.40
N PHE A 55 12.43 -49.52 -30.45
CA PHE A 55 12.28 -49.05 -31.83
C PHE A 55 10.86 -48.58 -32.15
N PHE A 56 9.83 -49.15 -31.52
CA PHE A 56 8.42 -48.83 -31.78
C PHE A 56 7.76 -47.97 -30.69
N TYR A 57 8.38 -47.79 -29.53
CA TYR A 57 7.96 -46.83 -28.51
C TYR A 57 8.75 -45.53 -28.64
N SER A 58 8.57 -44.84 -29.77
CA SER A 58 8.83 -43.41 -29.80
C SER A 58 7.83 -42.74 -28.86
N PRO A 59 8.24 -41.95 -27.85
CA PRO A 59 7.30 -41.13 -27.10
C PRO A 59 6.54 -40.29 -28.13
N ARG A 60 5.24 -40.53 -28.27
CA ARG A 60 4.41 -39.75 -29.19
C ARG A 60 4.55 -38.29 -28.78
N VAL A 61 5.17 -37.49 -29.64
CA VAL A 61 5.22 -36.04 -29.46
C VAL A 61 3.78 -35.57 -29.50
N LEU A 62 3.32 -35.01 -28.40
CA LEU A 62 1.98 -34.44 -28.31
C LEU A 62 2.03 -33.09 -29.04
N THR A 63 1.45 -33.05 -30.23
CA THR A 63 1.32 -31.83 -31.01
C THR A 63 0.15 -31.02 -30.46
N CYS A 64 0.40 -29.76 -30.16
CA CYS A 64 -0.64 -28.78 -29.85
C CYS A 64 -0.51 -27.60 -30.80
N LYS A 65 -1.56 -26.78 -30.88
CA LYS A 65 -1.56 -25.53 -31.64
C LYS A 65 -2.05 -24.38 -30.78
N TYR A 66 -1.51 -23.20 -31.04
CA TYR A 66 -2.12 -21.97 -30.58
C TYR A 66 -3.33 -21.64 -31.46
N GLU A 67 -4.40 -21.20 -30.82
CA GLU A 67 -5.60 -20.66 -31.45
C GLU A 67 -5.82 -19.24 -30.91
N VAL A 68 -6.00 -18.27 -31.78
CA VAL A 68 -6.35 -16.89 -31.36
C VAL A 68 -7.86 -16.85 -31.17
N ILE A 69 -8.31 -16.72 -29.92
CA ILE A 69 -9.73 -16.53 -29.59
C ILE A 69 -10.15 -15.10 -29.96
N GLY A 70 -9.26 -14.13 -29.78
CA GLY A 70 -9.48 -12.72 -30.07
C GLY A 70 -9.53 -11.84 -28.83
N GLY A 71 -9.79 -10.56 -29.03
CA GLY A 71 -9.88 -9.56 -27.97
C GLY A 71 -9.49 -8.17 -28.49
N PRO A 72 -9.89 -7.11 -27.75
CA PRO A 72 -9.80 -5.74 -28.26
C PRO A 72 -8.35 -5.26 -28.43
N GLY A 73 -7.39 -5.86 -27.73
CA GLY A 73 -5.97 -5.50 -27.84
C GLY A 73 -5.36 -5.71 -29.23
N LEU A 74 -5.98 -6.53 -30.09
CA LEU A 74 -5.55 -6.75 -31.47
C LEU A 74 -6.02 -5.66 -32.44
N ASP A 75 -7.00 -4.84 -32.05
CA ASP A 75 -7.45 -3.69 -32.84
C ASP A 75 -6.53 -2.49 -32.57
N PRO A 76 -5.85 -1.92 -33.58
CA PRO A 76 -5.04 -0.71 -33.38
C PRO A 76 -5.84 0.46 -32.79
N ALA A 77 -7.13 0.59 -33.11
CA ALA A 77 -8.00 1.66 -32.62
C ALA A 77 -8.40 1.49 -31.15
N PHE A 78 -8.16 0.33 -30.54
CA PHE A 78 -8.46 0.10 -29.13
C PHE A 78 -7.61 0.95 -28.19
N ALA A 79 -8.22 1.88 -27.47
CA ALA A 79 -7.52 2.96 -26.80
C ALA A 79 -7.46 2.83 -25.27
N ALA A 80 -7.20 1.62 -24.76
CA ALA A 80 -6.92 1.37 -23.35
C ALA A 80 -5.39 1.30 -23.07
N PRO A 81 -4.90 1.74 -21.89
CA PRO A 81 -3.50 1.64 -21.52
C PRO A 81 -2.97 0.21 -21.53
N THR A 82 -3.75 -0.72 -20.97
CA THR A 82 -3.47 -2.15 -20.99
C THR A 82 -4.35 -2.80 -22.06
N ARG A 83 -3.71 -3.30 -23.10
CA ARG A 83 -4.33 -4.05 -24.19
C ARG A 83 -4.39 -5.52 -23.82
N HIS A 84 -5.43 -6.22 -24.25
CA HIS A 84 -5.53 -7.66 -23.98
C HIS A 84 -6.23 -8.42 -25.10
N PHE A 85 -5.86 -9.69 -25.24
CA PHE A 85 -6.55 -10.65 -26.09
C PHE A 85 -6.36 -12.06 -25.53
N ARG A 86 -7.14 -13.01 -26.05
CA ARG A 86 -7.11 -14.41 -25.59
C ARG A 86 -6.57 -15.34 -26.65
N ILE A 87 -5.85 -16.34 -26.18
CA ILE A 87 -5.38 -17.48 -26.95
C ILE A 87 -5.83 -18.77 -26.26
N ALA A 88 -6.00 -19.84 -27.02
CA ALA A 88 -6.08 -21.19 -26.50
C ALA A 88 -4.88 -22.01 -26.96
N VAL A 89 -4.48 -22.97 -26.15
CA VAL A 89 -3.64 -24.08 -26.54
C VAL A 89 -4.52 -25.31 -26.61
N ARG A 90 -4.67 -25.88 -27.80
CA ARG A 90 -5.50 -27.06 -28.06
C ARG A 90 -4.63 -28.20 -28.57
N ASN A 91 -4.94 -29.42 -28.15
CA ASN A 91 -4.38 -30.62 -28.76
C ASN A 91 -5.05 -30.89 -30.14
N ASP A 92 -4.53 -31.85 -30.90
CA ASP A 92 -5.05 -32.19 -32.25
C ASP A 92 -6.53 -32.61 -32.27
N SER A 93 -7.09 -33.03 -31.13
CA SER A 93 -8.51 -33.41 -30.98
C SER A 93 -9.38 -32.28 -30.40
N GLY A 94 -8.84 -31.07 -30.19
CA GLY A 94 -9.53 -29.95 -29.56
C GLY A 94 -9.78 -30.10 -28.05
N GLY A 95 -9.19 -31.12 -27.40
CA GLY A 95 -9.41 -31.48 -26.00
C GLY A 95 -8.50 -30.78 -25.00
N GLU A 96 -8.43 -31.34 -23.78
CA GLU A 96 -7.65 -30.81 -22.64
C GLU A 96 -6.14 -30.69 -22.92
N LEU A 97 -5.48 -29.80 -22.16
CA LEU A 97 -4.03 -29.62 -22.20
C LEU A 97 -3.31 -30.95 -21.89
N PRO A 98 -2.22 -31.27 -22.61
CA PRO A 98 -1.46 -32.48 -22.33
C PRO A 98 -0.85 -32.46 -20.93
N ILE A 99 -0.79 -33.64 -20.30
CA ILE A 99 -0.14 -33.84 -19.01
C ILE A 99 1.32 -33.36 -19.11
N GLY A 100 1.73 -32.48 -18.21
CA GLY A 100 3.08 -31.89 -18.17
C GLY A 100 3.21 -30.53 -18.87
N PHE A 101 2.16 -30.02 -19.52
CA PHE A 101 2.14 -28.64 -20.01
C PHE A 101 2.35 -27.66 -18.85
N LYS A 102 3.27 -26.70 -19.03
CA LYS A 102 3.54 -25.63 -18.05
C LYS A 102 3.37 -24.28 -18.71
N LYS A 103 2.46 -23.44 -18.19
CA LYS A 103 2.25 -22.08 -18.71
C LYS A 103 3.55 -21.27 -18.76
N ASP A 104 4.44 -21.47 -17.79
CA ASP A 104 5.70 -20.71 -17.65
C ASP A 104 6.72 -21.06 -18.74
N ASN A 105 6.42 -22.03 -19.61
CA ASN A 105 7.21 -22.34 -20.80
C ASN A 105 6.75 -21.58 -22.03
N ILE A 106 5.59 -20.88 -21.98
CA ILE A 106 5.19 -19.93 -23.02
C ILE A 106 6.12 -18.70 -22.95
N ARG A 107 6.59 -18.25 -24.11
CA ARG A 107 7.44 -17.08 -24.28
C ARG A 107 6.74 -16.09 -25.21
N LEU A 108 6.66 -14.85 -24.78
CA LEU A 108 6.12 -13.72 -25.54
C LEU A 108 7.29 -12.83 -25.97
N THR A 109 7.53 -12.72 -27.28
CA THR A 109 8.62 -11.90 -27.84
C THR A 109 8.04 -10.80 -28.70
N TRP A 110 8.23 -9.55 -28.29
CA TRP A 110 7.72 -8.36 -28.97
C TRP A 110 8.80 -7.62 -29.73
N HIS A 111 8.48 -7.11 -30.93
CA HIS A 111 9.33 -6.17 -31.67
C HIS A 111 8.49 -5.26 -32.55
N ILE A 112 9.01 -4.07 -32.85
CA ILE A 112 8.41 -3.15 -33.82
C ILE A 112 9.11 -3.36 -35.17
N SER A 113 8.34 -3.48 -36.24
CA SER A 113 8.85 -3.72 -37.59
C SER A 113 8.34 -2.64 -38.56
N PRO A 114 9.21 -1.95 -39.31
CA PRO A 114 10.68 -1.95 -39.19
C PRO A 114 11.15 -1.37 -37.83
N SER A 115 12.41 -1.58 -37.46
CA SER A 115 12.95 -1.04 -36.20
C SER A 115 13.07 0.48 -36.24
N ILE A 116 12.75 1.16 -35.14
CA ILE A 116 12.81 2.62 -35.03
C ILE A 116 14.19 3.05 -34.49
N PRO A 117 14.96 3.90 -35.21
CA PRO A 117 16.25 4.39 -34.73
C PRO A 117 16.17 5.09 -33.37
N GLY A 118 17.14 4.84 -32.49
CA GLY A 118 17.23 5.48 -31.17
C GLY A 118 16.33 4.89 -30.07
N ARG A 119 15.45 3.93 -30.40
CA ARG A 119 14.68 3.15 -29.42
C ARG A 119 15.39 1.83 -29.10
N ALA A 120 16.08 1.79 -27.96
CA ALA A 120 16.71 0.58 -27.43
C ALA A 120 15.99 0.15 -26.14
N GLY A 121 15.35 -1.02 -26.13
CA GLY A 121 14.69 -1.57 -24.94
C GLY A 121 13.42 -2.38 -25.22
N GLN A 122 12.80 -2.89 -24.15
CA GLN A 122 11.48 -3.52 -24.22
C GLN A 122 10.40 -2.45 -24.43
N SER A 123 9.94 -2.32 -25.68
CA SER A 123 8.83 -1.42 -26.05
C SER A 123 7.47 -1.85 -25.49
N VAL A 124 7.36 -3.11 -25.06
CA VAL A 124 6.13 -3.72 -24.56
C VAL A 124 6.41 -4.44 -23.24
N ALA A 125 5.60 -4.15 -22.22
CA ALA A 125 5.45 -5.00 -21.05
C ALA A 125 4.26 -5.93 -21.28
N SER A 126 4.39 -7.23 -21.02
CA SER A 126 3.29 -8.18 -21.21
C SER A 126 3.28 -9.28 -20.18
N GLU A 127 2.09 -9.78 -19.88
CA GLU A 127 1.84 -10.88 -18.97
C GLU A 127 0.85 -11.87 -19.56
N LEU A 128 0.88 -13.09 -19.02
CA LEU A 128 0.02 -14.19 -19.43
C LEU A 128 -0.75 -14.73 -18.22
N TYR A 129 -2.08 -14.58 -18.25
CA TYR A 129 -2.98 -15.13 -17.22
C TYR A 129 -3.62 -16.41 -17.72
N ASP A 130 -3.56 -17.46 -16.89
CA ASP A 130 -4.21 -18.73 -17.16
C ASP A 130 -5.69 -18.63 -16.76
N LEU A 131 -6.59 -18.84 -17.71
CA LEU A 131 -8.03 -18.78 -17.49
C LEU A 131 -8.63 -20.17 -17.19
N GLY A 132 -7.81 -21.23 -17.21
CA GLY A 132 -8.20 -22.63 -17.10
C GLY A 132 -8.58 -23.25 -18.45
N GLY A 133 -8.51 -24.58 -18.53
CA GLY A 133 -8.97 -25.33 -19.72
C GLY A 133 -8.14 -25.09 -20.99
N GLY A 134 -6.91 -24.63 -20.86
CA GLY A 134 -6.03 -24.31 -21.99
C GLY A 134 -6.21 -22.92 -22.57
N GLU A 135 -7.03 -22.06 -21.97
CA GLU A 135 -7.21 -20.68 -22.38
C GLU A 135 -6.33 -19.73 -21.58
N PHE A 136 -5.72 -18.77 -22.26
CA PHE A 136 -4.85 -17.77 -21.67
C PHE A 136 -5.23 -16.37 -22.13
N GLN A 137 -5.12 -15.40 -21.24
CA GLN A 137 -5.24 -13.99 -21.55
C GLN A 137 -3.85 -13.37 -21.62
N VAL A 138 -3.50 -12.84 -22.78
CA VAL A 138 -2.31 -12.03 -22.98
C VAL A 138 -2.69 -10.58 -22.69
N ALA A 139 -2.11 -10.00 -21.64
CA ALA A 139 -2.25 -8.58 -21.34
C ALA A 139 -0.92 -7.89 -21.66
N PHE A 140 -0.96 -6.72 -22.31
CA PHE A 140 0.26 -6.01 -22.70
C PHE A 140 0.06 -4.50 -22.76
N ARG A 141 1.13 -3.77 -22.44
CA ARG A 141 1.19 -2.31 -22.47
C ARG A 141 2.32 -1.88 -23.37
N VAL A 142 2.01 -1.04 -24.34
CA VAL A 142 2.98 -0.43 -25.26
C VAL A 142 3.53 0.81 -24.58
N LYS A 143 4.78 0.74 -24.09
CA LYS A 143 5.43 1.84 -23.35
C LYS A 143 5.81 3.00 -24.26
N GLU A 144 6.12 2.70 -25.52
CA GLU A 144 6.47 3.68 -26.54
C GLU A 144 5.61 3.41 -27.77
N GLY A 145 4.67 4.32 -28.09
CA GLY A 145 3.68 4.11 -29.14
C GLY A 145 4.27 3.70 -30.50
N VAL A 146 3.51 2.94 -31.29
CA VAL A 146 3.91 2.46 -32.62
C VAL A 146 3.44 3.47 -33.66
N PRO A 147 4.32 4.06 -34.48
CA PRO A 147 3.93 5.05 -35.47
C PRO A 147 3.27 4.42 -36.70
N SER A 148 2.62 5.24 -37.52
CA SER A 148 2.08 4.83 -38.82
C SER A 148 3.18 4.25 -39.72
N GLY A 149 2.84 3.23 -40.52
CA GLY A 149 3.79 2.52 -41.38
C GLY A 149 4.72 1.53 -40.65
N HIS A 150 4.52 1.33 -39.35
CA HIS A 150 5.19 0.29 -38.55
C HIS A 150 4.14 -0.70 -38.04
N GLU A 151 4.59 -1.88 -37.62
CA GLU A 151 3.76 -2.92 -37.04
C GLU A 151 4.33 -3.36 -35.69
N LEU A 152 3.44 -3.64 -34.72
CA LEU A 152 3.81 -4.35 -33.51
C LEU A 152 3.68 -5.85 -33.74
N ARG A 153 4.81 -6.57 -33.69
CA ARG A 153 4.85 -8.01 -33.91
C ARG A 153 5.09 -8.75 -32.60
N LEU A 154 4.24 -9.73 -32.34
CA LEU A 154 4.34 -10.68 -31.24
C LEU A 154 4.63 -12.06 -31.80
N ARG A 155 5.69 -12.69 -31.30
CA ARG A 155 5.94 -14.12 -31.47
C ARG A 155 5.65 -14.84 -30.15
N ILE A 156 4.74 -15.81 -30.18
CA ILE A 156 4.41 -16.70 -29.08
C ILE A 156 5.08 -18.05 -29.36
N SER A 157 5.95 -18.50 -28.45
CA SER A 157 6.61 -19.80 -28.58
C SER A 157 6.52 -20.61 -27.28
N TYR A 158 6.61 -21.93 -27.39
CA TYR A 158 6.68 -22.83 -26.24
C TYR A 158 8.07 -23.44 -26.14
N ALA A 159 8.74 -23.27 -25.00
CA ALA A 159 10.08 -23.78 -24.77
C ALA A 159 10.11 -24.74 -23.58
N ASP A 160 10.00 -26.04 -23.86
CA ASP A 160 10.18 -27.10 -22.86
C ASP A 160 11.25 -28.09 -23.32
N LYS A 161 12.32 -28.20 -22.55
CA LYS A 161 13.43 -29.14 -22.83
C LYS A 161 13.20 -30.52 -22.22
N GLN A 162 12.16 -30.68 -21.39
CA GLN A 162 11.96 -31.87 -20.55
C GLN A 162 10.75 -32.70 -20.98
N THR A 163 9.73 -32.12 -21.63
CA THR A 163 8.54 -32.84 -22.09
C THR A 163 8.45 -32.91 -23.62
N PRO A 164 7.90 -33.98 -24.21
CA PRO A 164 7.74 -34.14 -25.66
C PRO A 164 6.48 -33.40 -26.16
N ILE A 165 6.29 -32.14 -25.76
CA ILE A 165 5.21 -31.28 -26.24
C ILE A 165 5.76 -30.37 -27.34
N SER A 166 5.18 -30.44 -28.53
CA SER A 166 5.54 -29.57 -29.64
C SER A 166 4.38 -28.62 -29.94
N ILE A 167 4.65 -27.31 -29.86
CA ILE A 167 3.70 -26.26 -30.22
C ILE A 167 4.38 -25.34 -31.22
N PRO A 168 3.95 -25.31 -32.50
CA PRO A 168 4.47 -24.37 -33.48
C PRO A 168 4.32 -22.93 -32.98
N PRO A 169 5.32 -22.05 -33.22
CA PRO A 169 5.23 -20.66 -32.81
C PRO A 169 4.09 -19.96 -33.56
N LEU A 170 3.41 -19.04 -32.87
CA LEU A 170 2.36 -18.21 -33.42
C LEU A 170 2.87 -16.76 -33.53
N ASP A 171 2.84 -16.21 -34.74
CA ASP A 171 3.18 -14.82 -35.01
C ASP A 171 1.90 -14.00 -35.20
N ILE A 172 1.78 -12.89 -34.48
CA ILE A 172 0.67 -11.93 -34.55
C ILE A 172 1.25 -10.56 -34.90
N SER A 173 0.61 -9.84 -35.81
CA SER A 173 0.99 -8.48 -36.20
C SER A 173 -0.18 -7.53 -35.96
N VAL A 174 0.07 -6.41 -35.27
CA VAL A 174 -0.91 -5.33 -35.08
C VAL A 174 -0.37 -4.10 -35.82
N PRO A 175 -1.06 -3.60 -36.87
CA PRO A 175 -0.59 -2.45 -37.63
C PRO A 175 -0.59 -1.19 -36.76
N GLY A 176 0.39 -0.32 -36.98
CA GLY A 176 0.38 1.04 -36.43
C GLY A 176 -0.60 1.97 -37.18
N PRO A 177 -0.99 3.10 -36.58
CA PRO A 177 -0.46 3.60 -35.33
C PRO A 177 -1.10 2.97 -34.08
N ILE A 178 -0.27 2.66 -33.08
CA ILE A 178 -0.71 2.32 -31.71
C ILE A 178 -0.29 3.49 -30.83
N HIS A 179 -1.26 4.33 -30.48
CA HIS A 179 -1.00 5.54 -29.72
C HIS A 179 -0.68 5.24 -28.26
N GLU A 180 0.27 6.00 -27.70
CA GLU A 180 0.43 6.11 -26.25
C GLU A 180 -0.70 7.01 -25.72
N PRO A 181 -1.21 6.80 -24.50
CA PRO A 181 -2.21 7.66 -23.88
C PRO A 181 -1.91 9.16 -23.82
N SER A 182 -0.72 9.62 -24.16
CA SER A 182 -0.36 11.04 -24.21
C SER A 182 -0.51 11.68 -25.61
N CYS A 183 -0.88 10.91 -26.64
CA CYS A 183 -1.04 11.42 -28.00
C CYS A 183 -2.29 12.33 -28.15
N THR A 184 -2.22 13.32 -29.05
CA THR A 184 -3.01 14.56 -28.89
C THR A 184 -4.20 14.78 -29.83
N ALA A 185 -4.55 13.86 -30.72
CA ALA A 185 -5.77 13.98 -31.51
C ALA A 185 -6.79 12.93 -31.04
N PRO A 186 -7.51 13.18 -29.93
CA PRO A 186 -8.59 12.30 -29.52
C PRO A 186 -9.54 12.07 -30.69
N VAL A 187 -9.97 10.83 -30.87
CA VAL A 187 -10.85 10.49 -31.99
C VAL A 187 -12.29 10.92 -31.67
N GLN A 188 -13.13 10.96 -32.71
CA GLN A 188 -14.54 11.26 -32.52
C GLN A 188 -15.21 10.17 -31.67
N ALA A 189 -16.13 10.59 -30.81
CA ALA A 189 -16.92 9.75 -29.91
C ALA A 189 -17.40 8.42 -30.53
N PHE A 190 -17.99 8.49 -31.73
CA PHE A 190 -18.52 7.33 -32.44
C PHE A 190 -17.44 6.29 -32.76
N ALA A 191 -16.31 6.73 -33.32
CA ALA A 191 -15.20 5.83 -33.67
C ALA A 191 -14.58 5.20 -32.41
N TRP A 192 -14.42 6.00 -31.35
CA TRP A 192 -13.89 5.51 -30.08
C TRP A 192 -14.80 4.48 -29.43
N THR A 193 -16.10 4.78 -29.30
CA THR A 193 -17.06 3.86 -28.68
C THR A 193 -17.21 2.55 -29.45
N GLN A 194 -17.09 2.59 -30.79
CA GLN A 194 -17.05 1.40 -31.62
C GLN A 194 -15.80 0.55 -31.36
N ALA A 195 -14.61 1.16 -31.38
CA ALA A 195 -13.34 0.45 -31.14
C ALA A 195 -13.23 -0.12 -29.71
N MET A 196 -13.80 0.58 -28.73
CA MET A 196 -13.85 0.13 -27.34
C MET A 196 -14.95 -0.92 -27.07
N GLY A 197 -15.84 -1.16 -28.03
CA GLY A 197 -16.99 -2.07 -27.84
C GLY A 197 -17.98 -1.58 -26.78
N CYS A 198 -18.19 -0.27 -26.66
CA CYS A 198 -19.03 0.29 -25.62
C CYS A 198 -20.50 -0.13 -25.79
N PRO A 199 -21.18 -0.56 -24.71
CA PRO A 199 -22.63 -0.70 -24.69
C PRO A 199 -23.31 0.62 -25.04
N ARG A 200 -24.52 0.50 -25.61
CA ARG A 200 -25.38 1.66 -25.84
C ARG A 200 -25.85 2.29 -24.54
N THR A 201 -26.20 1.46 -23.57
CA THR A 201 -26.73 1.88 -22.26
C THR A 201 -26.10 1.06 -21.14
N PHE A 202 -26.10 1.65 -19.94
CA PHE A 202 -25.68 0.99 -18.71
C PHE A 202 -26.85 1.04 -17.72
N PRO A 203 -27.46 -0.11 -17.33
CA PRO A 203 -28.66 -0.12 -16.51
C PRO A 203 -28.55 0.66 -15.20
N GLN A 204 -27.39 0.62 -14.54
CA GLN A 204 -27.16 1.38 -13.32
C GLN A 204 -27.11 2.89 -13.58
N LEU A 205 -26.41 3.33 -14.63
CA LEU A 205 -26.30 4.74 -14.97
C LEU A 205 -27.66 5.35 -15.35
N GLU A 206 -28.48 4.62 -16.12
CA GLU A 206 -29.84 5.06 -16.47
C GLU A 206 -30.73 5.21 -15.23
N GLU A 207 -30.63 4.28 -14.29
CA GLU A 207 -31.37 4.33 -13.02
C GLU A 207 -30.93 5.54 -12.18
N ASP A 208 -29.62 5.77 -12.04
CA ASP A 208 -29.09 6.90 -11.26
C ASP A 208 -29.49 8.25 -11.90
N LEU A 209 -29.47 8.35 -13.22
CA LEU A 209 -29.83 9.57 -13.97
C LEU A 209 -31.34 9.80 -14.10
N LYS A 210 -32.18 8.81 -13.77
CA LYS A 210 -33.65 8.92 -13.86
C LYS A 210 -34.21 10.09 -13.06
N SER A 211 -33.55 10.46 -11.96
CA SER A 211 -33.98 11.58 -11.11
C SER A 211 -33.53 12.96 -11.61
N PHE A 212 -32.77 13.01 -12.71
CA PHE A 212 -32.12 14.21 -13.25
C PHE A 212 -32.38 14.37 -14.75
N GLU A 213 -33.63 14.66 -15.12
CA GLU A 213 -33.97 15.01 -16.52
C GLU A 213 -33.22 16.26 -17.00
N THR A 214 -33.00 17.21 -16.08
CA THR A 214 -32.20 18.41 -16.29
C THR A 214 -31.22 18.61 -15.12
N ILE A 215 -30.04 19.15 -15.43
CA ILE A 215 -28.96 19.41 -14.48
C ILE A 215 -28.62 20.90 -14.53
N ASP A 216 -29.14 21.67 -13.58
CA ASP A 216 -28.85 23.09 -13.46
C ASP A 216 -27.46 23.31 -12.80
N LEU A 217 -26.51 23.84 -13.57
CA LEU A 217 -25.15 24.10 -13.08
C LEU A 217 -25.09 25.21 -12.01
N GLY A 218 -26.00 26.19 -12.07
CA GLY A 218 -26.11 27.23 -11.05
C GLY A 218 -26.53 26.64 -9.70
N LYS A 219 -27.55 25.77 -9.72
CA LYS A 219 -28.01 25.03 -8.53
C LYS A 219 -26.92 24.12 -7.97
N LEU A 220 -26.18 23.41 -8.83
CA LEU A 220 -25.07 22.56 -8.42
C LEU A 220 -23.99 23.35 -7.67
N ARG A 221 -23.53 24.48 -8.22
CA ARG A 221 -22.51 25.35 -7.60
C ARG A 221 -22.96 25.87 -6.23
N GLN A 222 -24.23 26.30 -6.13
CA GLN A 222 -24.81 26.79 -4.87
C GLN A 222 -24.93 25.69 -3.80
N ALA A 223 -25.04 24.42 -4.20
CA ALA A 223 -25.14 23.30 -3.27
C ALA A 223 -23.79 22.87 -2.67
N ILE A 224 -22.65 23.21 -3.28
CA ILE A 224 -21.31 22.77 -2.81
C ILE A 224 -21.07 23.08 -1.32
N PRO A 225 -21.30 24.31 -0.81
CA PRO A 225 -21.11 24.60 0.62
C PRO A 225 -21.98 23.73 1.53
N LYS A 226 -23.23 23.45 1.12
CA LYS A 226 -24.16 22.60 1.87
C LYS A 226 -23.74 21.13 1.87
N LEU A 227 -23.21 20.63 0.75
CA LEU A 227 -22.67 19.27 0.65
C LEU A 227 -21.48 19.06 1.60
N LEU A 228 -20.61 20.07 1.74
CA LEU A 228 -19.44 20.03 2.64
C LEU A 228 -19.83 20.05 4.12
N GLN A 229 -21.01 20.58 4.48
CA GLN A 229 -21.47 20.61 5.88
C GLN A 229 -21.89 19.23 6.41
N ARG A 230 -22.09 18.23 5.54
CA ARG A 230 -22.51 16.88 5.94
C ARG A 230 -21.52 16.23 6.90
N SER A 231 -20.24 16.39 6.63
CA SER A 231 -19.15 15.95 7.49
C SER A 231 -17.94 16.78 7.17
N SER A 232 -17.11 17.09 8.14
CA SER A 232 -15.86 17.79 7.85
C SER A 232 -14.84 16.94 7.11
N ALA A 233 -15.00 15.61 7.10
CA ALA A 233 -14.22 14.71 6.25
C ALA A 233 -14.73 14.74 4.79
N THR A 234 -15.92 15.30 4.53
CA THR A 234 -16.47 15.39 3.18
C THR A 234 -15.52 16.18 2.30
N SER A 235 -15.09 15.53 1.23
CA SER A 235 -14.20 16.10 0.24
C SER A 235 -14.84 15.97 -1.13
N LEU A 236 -14.88 17.08 -1.86
CA LEU A 236 -15.51 17.18 -3.17
C LEU A 236 -14.47 17.64 -4.18
N LEU A 237 -14.57 17.12 -5.38
CA LEU A 237 -13.83 17.61 -6.54
C LEU A 237 -14.82 18.18 -7.53
N HIS A 238 -14.77 19.49 -7.71
CA HIS A 238 -15.55 20.19 -8.72
C HIS A 238 -14.74 20.19 -10.02
N TYR A 239 -15.17 19.40 -10.98
CA TYR A 239 -14.52 19.26 -12.28
C TYR A 239 -15.22 20.10 -13.35
N VAL A 240 -14.42 20.66 -14.25
CA VAL A 240 -14.85 21.21 -15.53
C VAL A 240 -14.00 20.58 -16.61
N ILE A 241 -14.64 19.89 -17.54
CA ILE A 241 -14.02 19.47 -18.79
C ILE A 241 -14.50 20.47 -19.84
N LYS A 242 -13.56 21.19 -20.46
CA LYS A 242 -13.87 22.21 -21.46
C LYS A 242 -12.82 22.19 -22.57
N ASP A 243 -13.26 22.22 -23.83
CA ASP A 243 -12.37 22.12 -24.99
C ASP A 243 -11.43 20.91 -24.90
N ASN A 244 -11.95 19.80 -24.35
CA ASN A 244 -11.23 18.56 -24.11
C ASN A 244 -10.00 18.71 -23.16
N GLN A 245 -10.04 19.70 -22.27
CA GLN A 245 -9.09 19.90 -21.18
C GLN A 245 -9.78 19.69 -19.83
N VAL A 246 -9.07 19.13 -18.85
CA VAL A 246 -9.62 18.80 -17.53
C VAL A 246 -9.14 19.84 -16.52
N PHE A 247 -10.08 20.46 -15.82
CA PHE A 247 -9.84 21.39 -14.72
C PHE A 247 -10.56 20.89 -13.47
N LYS A 248 -10.00 21.16 -12.30
CA LYS A 248 -10.60 20.77 -11.02
C LYS A 248 -10.41 21.81 -9.93
N LYS A 249 -11.33 21.84 -8.98
CA LYS A 249 -11.16 22.49 -7.68
C LYS A 249 -11.48 21.50 -6.59
N ALA A 250 -10.57 21.36 -5.63
CA ALA A 250 -10.80 20.56 -4.44
C ALA A 250 -11.50 21.37 -3.35
N HIS A 251 -12.48 20.76 -2.71
CA HIS A 251 -13.13 21.25 -1.51
C HIS A 251 -13.01 20.19 -0.40
N GLY A 252 -12.83 20.62 0.85
CA GLY A 252 -12.68 19.70 1.99
C GLY A 252 -11.24 19.19 2.20
N PRO A 253 -11.02 18.31 3.20
CA PRO A 253 -9.67 18.02 3.68
C PRO A 253 -8.92 16.85 3.01
N PHE A 254 -9.57 15.99 2.23
CA PHE A 254 -8.97 14.75 1.68
C PHE A 254 -9.06 14.70 0.14
N PRO A 255 -8.35 15.59 -0.58
CA PRO A 255 -8.36 15.60 -2.04
C PRO A 255 -7.53 14.48 -2.66
N ALA A 256 -6.78 13.69 -1.87
CA ALA A 256 -5.81 12.70 -2.34
C ALA A 256 -6.40 11.67 -3.32
N PHE A 257 -7.68 11.33 -3.20
CA PHE A 257 -8.36 10.43 -4.12
C PHE A 257 -8.63 11.04 -5.51
N SER A 258 -8.38 12.35 -5.70
CA SER A 258 -8.46 12.97 -7.03
C SER A 258 -7.55 12.29 -8.02
N TYR A 259 -6.38 11.83 -7.59
CA TYR A 259 -5.40 11.18 -8.44
C TYR A 259 -6.02 10.07 -9.30
N PHE A 260 -6.87 9.22 -8.71
CA PHE A 260 -7.51 8.12 -9.43
C PHE A 260 -8.54 8.60 -10.46
N ALA A 261 -9.32 9.63 -10.13
CA ALA A 261 -10.28 10.24 -11.06
C ALA A 261 -9.57 11.00 -12.19
N ASP A 262 -8.54 11.78 -11.84
CA ASP A 262 -7.69 12.54 -12.76
C ASP A 262 -7.09 11.63 -13.84
N MET A 263 -6.53 10.49 -13.43
CA MET A 263 -5.95 9.51 -14.36
C MET A 263 -6.96 9.00 -15.39
N VAL A 264 -8.19 8.72 -14.98
CA VAL A 264 -9.24 8.24 -15.89
C VAL A 264 -9.71 9.35 -16.82
N PHE A 265 -9.98 10.55 -16.30
CA PHE A 265 -10.40 11.67 -17.14
C PHE A 265 -9.31 12.08 -18.13
N HIS A 266 -8.03 11.99 -17.76
CA HIS A 266 -6.93 12.15 -18.70
C HIS A 266 -6.88 11.08 -19.76
N GLN A 267 -7.01 9.81 -19.37
CA GLN A 267 -7.07 8.72 -20.33
C GLN A 267 -8.17 8.92 -21.36
N LEU A 268 -9.34 9.35 -20.91
CA LEU A 268 -10.46 9.66 -21.80
C LEU A 268 -10.15 10.87 -22.67
N ALA A 269 -9.74 12.00 -22.10
CA ALA A 269 -9.44 13.23 -22.85
C ALA A 269 -8.36 13.01 -23.92
N ALA A 270 -7.42 12.08 -23.69
CA ALA A 270 -6.39 11.79 -24.68
C ALA A 270 -6.87 10.87 -25.82
N THR A 271 -7.91 10.07 -25.59
CA THR A 271 -8.33 9.04 -26.54
C THR A 271 -9.65 9.34 -27.24
N VAL A 272 -10.53 10.11 -26.61
CA VAL A 272 -11.85 10.48 -27.14
C VAL A 272 -12.14 11.95 -26.92
N LYS A 273 -12.80 12.59 -27.89
CA LYS A 273 -13.29 13.96 -27.73
C LYS A 273 -14.42 13.97 -26.71
N LEU A 274 -14.12 14.52 -25.54
CA LEU A 274 -15.07 14.66 -24.45
C LEU A 274 -16.00 15.86 -24.70
N PRO A 275 -17.28 15.78 -24.29
CA PRO A 275 -18.16 16.94 -24.28
C PRO A 275 -17.70 17.95 -23.22
N ASP A 276 -18.03 19.22 -23.42
CA ASP A 276 -17.93 20.20 -22.36
C ASP A 276 -18.90 19.81 -21.23
N VAL A 277 -18.40 19.63 -20.01
CA VAL A 277 -19.20 19.17 -18.88
C VAL A 277 -18.67 19.69 -17.55
N GLU A 278 -19.57 20.04 -16.64
CA GLU A 278 -19.24 20.51 -15.29
C GLU A 278 -19.99 19.69 -14.24
N PHE A 279 -19.26 19.11 -13.29
CA PHE A 279 -19.83 18.20 -12.30
C PHE A 279 -19.07 18.23 -10.97
N VAL A 280 -19.70 17.69 -9.94
CA VAL A 280 -19.07 17.48 -8.62
C VAL A 280 -18.92 15.98 -8.40
N LEU A 281 -17.70 15.56 -8.06
CA LEU A 281 -17.36 14.21 -7.62
C LEU A 281 -17.12 14.21 -6.11
N ASN A 282 -17.93 13.47 -5.39
CA ASN A 282 -17.66 13.06 -4.02
C ASN A 282 -16.58 11.99 -4.01
N VAL A 283 -15.50 12.24 -3.25
CA VAL A 283 -14.41 11.27 -3.10
C VAL A 283 -14.41 10.55 -1.75
N GLY A 284 -15.41 10.81 -0.91
CA GLY A 284 -15.64 10.06 0.32
C GLY A 284 -16.35 8.73 0.05
N ASP A 285 -16.31 7.84 1.04
CA ASP A 285 -16.98 6.53 0.97
C ASP A 285 -18.51 6.68 0.88
N TRP A 286 -19.08 7.57 1.69
CA TRP A 286 -20.54 7.71 1.85
C TRP A 286 -21.16 8.50 0.70
N PRO A 287 -22.31 8.06 0.14
CA PRO A 287 -23.11 8.91 -0.73
C PRO A 287 -23.59 10.16 0.03
N LEU A 288 -23.73 11.28 -0.68
CA LEU A 288 -23.94 12.60 -0.05
C LEU A 288 -25.35 13.13 -0.19
N VAL A 289 -26.01 12.88 -1.32
CA VAL A 289 -27.28 13.52 -1.68
C VAL A 289 -28.42 12.62 -1.27
N GLU A 290 -28.79 12.68 0.01
CA GLU A 290 -29.90 11.90 0.54
C GLU A 290 -31.25 12.19 -0.14
N LYS A 291 -32.15 11.21 -0.11
CA LYS A 291 -33.53 11.38 -0.58
C LYS A 291 -34.30 12.49 0.12
N SER A 292 -33.90 12.84 1.36
CA SER A 292 -34.41 13.98 2.12
C SER A 292 -34.24 15.33 1.42
N TRP A 293 -33.34 15.44 0.43
CA TRP A 293 -33.18 16.65 -0.38
C TRP A 293 -34.38 16.94 -1.28
N GLY A 294 -35.19 15.94 -1.64
CA GLY A 294 -36.40 16.11 -2.46
C GLY A 294 -36.14 16.89 -3.76
N GLU A 295 -36.89 17.96 -3.98
CA GLU A 295 -36.70 18.85 -5.13
C GLU A 295 -35.40 19.67 -5.07
N GLY A 296 -34.79 19.81 -3.89
CA GLY A 296 -33.49 20.46 -3.72
C GLY A 296 -32.31 19.62 -4.20
N ARG A 297 -32.51 18.35 -4.60
CA ARG A 297 -31.45 17.43 -5.04
C ARG A 297 -30.58 18.03 -6.13
N VAL A 298 -29.30 17.64 -6.12
CA VAL A 298 -28.29 17.97 -7.13
C VAL A 298 -27.55 16.70 -7.54
N PRO A 299 -27.13 16.59 -8.81
CA PRO A 299 -26.41 15.40 -9.28
C PRO A 299 -24.95 15.46 -8.81
N VAL A 300 -24.57 14.49 -7.99
CA VAL A 300 -23.19 14.32 -7.51
C VAL A 300 -22.73 12.94 -7.93
N PHE A 301 -21.58 12.87 -8.60
CA PHE A 301 -20.93 11.59 -8.81
C PHE A 301 -20.32 11.08 -7.51
N SER A 302 -20.45 9.79 -7.22
CA SER A 302 -19.87 9.14 -6.04
C SER A 302 -19.30 7.76 -6.39
N TRP A 303 -18.35 7.26 -5.60
CA TRP A 303 -17.83 5.89 -5.75
C TRP A 303 -18.83 4.82 -5.29
N CYS A 304 -19.81 5.21 -4.48
CA CYS A 304 -20.84 4.32 -3.98
C CYS A 304 -22.17 5.05 -3.91
N GLY A 305 -23.23 4.38 -4.34
CA GLY A 305 -24.61 4.84 -4.22
C GLY A 305 -25.32 4.11 -3.08
N SER A 306 -26.51 4.58 -2.72
CA SER A 306 -27.39 3.86 -1.81
C SER A 306 -28.86 4.01 -2.21
N THR A 307 -29.69 3.07 -1.78
CA THR A 307 -31.15 3.17 -1.95
C THR A 307 -31.75 4.40 -1.25
N GLY A 308 -31.01 5.04 -0.34
CA GLY A 308 -31.36 6.27 0.36
C GLY A 308 -30.80 7.56 -0.25
N SER A 309 -30.11 7.50 -1.38
CA SER A 309 -29.45 8.64 -2.00
C SER A 309 -29.80 8.83 -3.48
N PHE A 310 -29.45 10.00 -4.02
CA PHE A 310 -29.57 10.37 -5.43
C PHE A 310 -28.20 10.43 -6.14
N ASP A 311 -27.11 10.09 -5.46
CA ASP A 311 -25.76 10.08 -6.05
C ASP A 311 -25.70 9.19 -7.30
N ILE A 312 -24.95 9.65 -8.32
CA ILE A 312 -24.69 8.91 -9.56
C ILE A 312 -23.40 8.14 -9.40
N VAL A 313 -23.43 6.81 -9.55
CA VAL A 313 -22.28 5.98 -9.20
C VAL A 313 -21.28 5.92 -10.35
N LEU A 314 -20.01 6.21 -10.07
CA LEU A 314 -18.89 5.96 -10.99
C LEU A 314 -18.13 4.68 -10.57
N PRO A 315 -17.40 4.03 -11.50
CA PRO A 315 -16.50 2.94 -11.16
C PRO A 315 -15.46 3.38 -10.15
N GLN A 316 -15.26 2.59 -9.10
CA GLN A 316 -14.54 3.00 -7.91
C GLN A 316 -13.06 3.26 -8.18
N TRP A 317 -12.43 4.00 -7.26
CA TRP A 317 -11.04 4.44 -7.40
C TRP A 317 -10.05 3.29 -7.59
N ASP A 318 -10.28 2.10 -7.03
CA ASP A 318 -9.41 0.92 -7.15
C ASP A 318 -9.55 0.25 -8.53
N VAL A 319 -10.78 0.15 -9.03
CA VAL A 319 -11.06 -0.30 -10.40
C VAL A 319 -10.53 0.68 -11.44
N SER A 320 -10.66 1.99 -11.20
CA SER A 320 -10.04 3.05 -12.01
C SER A 320 -8.53 2.95 -12.02
N ARG A 321 -7.92 2.75 -10.84
CA ARG A 321 -6.48 2.50 -10.71
C ARG A 321 -6.05 1.29 -11.53
N SER A 322 -6.72 0.15 -11.39
CA SER A 322 -6.42 -1.05 -12.17
C SER A 322 -6.57 -0.81 -13.68
N THR A 323 -7.61 -0.09 -14.08
CA THR A 323 -7.89 0.22 -15.50
C THR A 323 -6.76 1.02 -16.14
N ILE A 324 -6.19 2.00 -15.44
CA ILE A 324 -5.15 2.88 -16.00
C ILE A 324 -3.74 2.34 -15.78
N LEU A 325 -3.43 1.81 -14.59
CA LEU A 325 -2.09 1.34 -14.23
C LEU A 325 -1.80 -0.10 -14.67
N GLY A 326 -2.82 -0.95 -14.68
CA GLY A 326 -2.67 -2.39 -14.97
C GLY A 326 -1.79 -3.14 -13.97
N ASN A 327 -1.50 -4.40 -14.25
CA ASN A 327 -0.84 -5.31 -13.29
C ASN A 327 0.64 -5.02 -12.97
N THR A 328 1.32 -4.14 -13.73
CA THR A 328 2.70 -3.76 -13.40
C THR A 328 2.77 -2.73 -12.27
N GLU A 329 1.66 -2.03 -12.00
CA GLU A 329 1.60 -0.86 -11.11
C GLU A 329 0.33 -0.84 -10.20
N SER A 330 -0.56 -1.84 -10.33
CA SER A 330 -1.76 -2.05 -9.51
C SER A 330 -1.89 -3.50 -9.02
N ASP A 331 -2.16 -3.66 -7.73
CA ASP A 331 -2.60 -4.92 -7.09
C ASP A 331 -3.70 -4.53 -6.08
N PRO A 332 -4.97 -4.95 -6.27
CA PRO A 332 -5.46 -5.91 -7.27
C PRO A 332 -5.58 -5.33 -8.70
N ASP A 333 -5.71 -6.24 -9.67
CA ASP A 333 -5.89 -5.93 -11.09
C ASP A 333 -7.05 -6.73 -11.71
N LEU A 334 -7.89 -6.06 -12.51
CA LEU A 334 -9.08 -6.64 -13.15
C LEU A 334 -8.72 -7.74 -14.15
N LEU A 335 -7.67 -7.56 -14.96
CA LEU A 335 -7.26 -8.56 -15.95
C LEU A 335 -6.61 -9.76 -15.28
N ALA A 336 -5.74 -9.53 -14.29
CA ALA A 336 -5.14 -10.59 -13.49
C ALA A 336 -6.18 -11.41 -12.73
N SER A 337 -7.25 -10.76 -12.23
CA SER A 337 -8.31 -11.45 -11.49
C SER A 337 -9.02 -12.54 -12.27
N GLN A 338 -9.08 -12.41 -13.60
CA GLN A 338 -9.67 -13.41 -14.49
C GLN A 338 -8.97 -14.78 -14.42
N GLY A 339 -7.68 -14.76 -14.03
CA GLY A 339 -6.83 -15.93 -13.91
C GLY A 339 -6.66 -16.50 -12.49
N TRP A 340 -7.35 -15.99 -11.48
CA TRP A 340 -7.21 -16.49 -10.10
C TRP A 340 -7.92 -17.84 -9.86
N SER A 341 -8.87 -18.20 -10.71
CA SER A 341 -9.75 -19.37 -10.55
C SER A 341 -9.16 -20.66 -11.14
N LEU A 342 -7.98 -21.07 -10.70
CA LEU A 342 -7.33 -22.31 -11.18
C LEU A 342 -7.66 -23.55 -10.34
N HIS A 343 -8.28 -23.38 -9.18
CA HIS A 343 -8.68 -24.50 -8.34
C HIS A 343 -9.93 -25.17 -8.90
N ALA A 344 -9.85 -26.49 -9.12
CA ALA A 344 -11.01 -27.31 -9.44
C ALA A 344 -12.06 -27.17 -8.34
N TRP A 345 -13.34 -27.11 -8.72
CA TRP A 345 -14.44 -26.90 -7.76
C TRP A 345 -14.39 -27.90 -6.59
N GLU A 346 -14.10 -29.17 -6.86
CA GLU A 346 -14.06 -30.22 -5.84
C GLU A 346 -12.87 -30.14 -4.88
N SER A 347 -11.81 -29.39 -5.24
CA SER A 347 -10.63 -29.22 -4.37
C SER A 347 -10.66 -27.94 -3.54
N LYS A 348 -11.68 -27.11 -3.72
CA LYS A 348 -11.88 -25.88 -2.93
C LYS A 348 -12.36 -26.22 -1.52
N ASP A 349 -11.94 -25.43 -0.54
CA ASP A 349 -12.37 -25.50 0.85
C ASP A 349 -13.89 -25.20 0.95
N SER A 350 -14.64 -26.08 1.59
CA SER A 350 -16.10 -25.99 1.75
C SER A 350 -16.56 -25.08 2.89
N ARG A 351 -15.64 -24.34 3.53
CA ARG A 351 -15.97 -23.27 4.49
C ARG A 351 -16.25 -21.96 3.77
N ALA A 352 -17.09 -21.12 4.36
CA ALA A 352 -17.31 -19.76 3.86
C ALA A 352 -16.28 -18.79 4.44
N ALA A 353 -15.56 -18.09 3.55
CA ALA A 353 -14.44 -17.27 3.96
C ALA A 353 -14.72 -15.76 3.90
N PHE A 354 -14.17 -15.05 4.87
CA PHE A 354 -14.06 -13.58 4.89
C PHE A 354 -12.82 -13.12 5.64
N ARG A 355 -12.18 -12.06 5.15
CA ARG A 355 -11.14 -11.29 5.85
C ARG A 355 -11.33 -9.81 5.59
N GLY A 356 -11.42 -9.02 6.66
CA GLY A 356 -11.52 -7.57 6.56
C GLY A 356 -11.54 -6.90 7.93
N ARG A 357 -11.53 -5.57 7.95
CA ARG A 357 -11.66 -4.78 9.19
C ARG A 357 -13.08 -4.79 9.75
N ASP A 358 -13.22 -4.41 11.02
CA ASP A 358 -14.45 -4.30 11.81
C ASP A 358 -15.39 -3.13 11.42
N SER A 359 -15.33 -2.70 10.17
CA SER A 359 -16.02 -1.52 9.65
C SER A 359 -17.54 -1.64 9.54
N ASN A 360 -18.09 -2.80 9.86
CA ASN A 360 -19.51 -3.08 9.80
C ASN A 360 -19.85 -4.08 10.91
N PRO A 361 -20.88 -3.83 11.74
CA PRO A 361 -21.28 -4.73 12.82
C PRO A 361 -21.56 -6.17 12.36
N VAL A 362 -22.04 -6.38 11.13
CA VAL A 362 -22.25 -7.72 10.55
C VAL A 362 -20.96 -8.51 10.50
N ARG A 363 -19.83 -7.89 10.11
CA ARG A 363 -18.53 -8.56 10.03
C ARG A 363 -18.07 -9.09 11.38
N VAL A 364 -18.27 -8.30 12.44
CA VAL A 364 -17.89 -8.66 13.81
C VAL A 364 -18.76 -9.81 14.32
N LYS A 365 -20.09 -9.72 14.12
CA LYS A 365 -21.02 -10.79 14.48
C LYS A 365 -20.72 -12.10 13.75
N LEU A 366 -20.39 -12.05 12.46
CA LEU A 366 -20.03 -13.24 11.69
C LEU A 366 -18.65 -13.81 12.09
N ALA A 367 -17.72 -12.99 12.56
CA ALA A 367 -16.47 -13.47 13.16
C ALA A 367 -16.73 -14.20 14.49
N GLN A 368 -17.63 -13.69 15.34
CA GLN A 368 -18.10 -14.39 16.55
C GLN A 368 -18.80 -15.71 16.19
N LEU A 369 -19.67 -15.71 15.17
CA LEU A 369 -20.31 -16.93 14.67
C LEU A 369 -19.29 -17.94 14.15
N SER A 370 -18.23 -17.49 13.48
CA SER A 370 -17.15 -18.35 13.00
C SER A 370 -16.35 -18.98 14.13
N ALA A 371 -16.21 -18.32 15.29
CA ALA A 371 -15.62 -18.93 16.47
C ALA A 371 -16.48 -20.08 17.03
N LEU A 372 -17.81 -20.02 16.85
CA LEU A 372 -18.74 -21.07 17.25
C LEU A 372 -18.86 -22.21 16.21
N HIS A 373 -18.65 -21.90 14.93
CA HIS A 373 -18.77 -22.84 13.80
C HIS A 373 -17.52 -22.84 12.88
N PRO A 374 -16.32 -23.18 13.40
CA PRO A 374 -15.06 -23.10 12.64
C PRO A 374 -14.96 -24.12 11.48
N ASP A 375 -15.81 -25.14 11.50
CA ASP A 375 -15.97 -26.16 10.45
C ASP A 375 -16.83 -25.69 9.27
N LEU A 376 -17.61 -24.62 9.46
CA LEU A 376 -18.47 -24.02 8.43
C LEU A 376 -17.93 -22.68 7.94
N LEU A 377 -17.28 -21.91 8.81
CA LEU A 377 -16.91 -20.52 8.58
C LEU A 377 -15.42 -20.32 8.83
N ASP A 378 -14.81 -19.53 7.95
CA ASP A 378 -13.48 -18.98 8.12
C ASP A 378 -13.55 -17.45 8.01
N VAL A 379 -14.12 -16.82 9.04
CA VAL A 379 -14.35 -15.38 9.11
C VAL A 379 -13.47 -14.77 10.18
N ALA A 380 -12.66 -13.77 9.83
CA ALA A 380 -11.82 -13.10 10.81
C ALA A 380 -11.66 -11.60 10.53
N ILE A 381 -11.55 -10.84 11.62
CA ILE A 381 -11.27 -9.41 11.59
C ILE A 381 -9.75 -9.19 11.49
N THR A 382 -9.30 -8.45 10.48
CA THR A 382 -7.87 -8.23 10.22
C THR A 382 -7.30 -7.02 10.96
N SER A 383 -8.15 -6.04 11.30
CA SER A 383 -7.79 -4.84 12.05
C SER A 383 -9.03 -4.32 12.76
N TRP A 384 -8.84 -3.85 13.98
CA TRP A 384 -9.86 -3.27 14.84
C TRP A 384 -9.67 -1.75 14.90
N GLU A 385 -10.64 -1.02 14.38
CA GLU A 385 -10.60 0.45 14.27
C GLU A 385 -11.84 1.11 14.89
N ASN A 386 -12.93 0.36 15.11
CA ASN A 386 -14.10 0.85 15.81
C ASN A 386 -14.03 0.45 17.29
N ASP A 387 -13.88 1.46 18.14
CA ASP A 387 -13.75 1.27 19.58
C ASP A 387 -15.03 0.74 20.26
N GLU A 388 -16.18 0.85 19.60
CA GLU A 388 -17.43 0.21 20.06
C GLU A 388 -17.33 -1.32 20.05
N ASN A 389 -16.46 -1.89 19.21
CA ASN A 389 -16.29 -3.33 19.08
C ASN A 389 -15.24 -3.92 20.05
N PHE A 390 -14.72 -3.13 20.98
CA PHE A 390 -13.62 -3.56 21.85
C PHE A 390 -13.94 -4.85 22.64
N GLU A 391 -15.18 -5.05 23.09
CA GLU A 391 -15.55 -6.31 23.78
C GLU A 391 -15.47 -7.51 22.84
N ALA A 392 -15.96 -7.37 21.62
CA ALA A 392 -15.88 -8.41 20.60
C ALA A 392 -14.43 -8.67 20.18
N GLU A 393 -13.60 -7.63 20.12
CA GLU A 393 -12.16 -7.75 19.90
C GLU A 393 -11.53 -8.64 20.98
N GLU A 394 -11.78 -8.38 22.27
CA GLU A 394 -11.23 -9.19 23.36
C GLU A 394 -11.73 -10.64 23.31
N GLN A 395 -13.03 -10.85 23.06
CA GLN A 395 -13.62 -12.20 22.92
C GLN A 395 -12.99 -13.01 21.77
N LEU A 396 -12.60 -12.34 20.69
CA LEU A 396 -11.98 -12.96 19.50
C LEU A 396 -10.45 -13.07 19.61
N GLY A 397 -9.90 -12.83 20.81
CA GLY A 397 -8.48 -12.91 21.11
C GLY A 397 -7.66 -11.75 20.55
N GLY A 398 -8.32 -10.65 20.18
CA GLY A 398 -7.74 -9.38 19.76
C GLY A 398 -6.77 -9.44 18.59
N GLY A 399 -6.09 -8.29 18.39
CA GLY A 399 -4.96 -8.14 17.49
C GLY A 399 -5.28 -8.24 16.00
N SER A 400 -4.23 -8.17 15.17
CA SER A 400 -4.36 -8.28 13.71
C SER A 400 -4.27 -9.74 13.28
N LYS A 401 -5.31 -10.25 12.61
CA LYS A 401 -5.28 -11.60 12.00
C LYS A 401 -4.60 -11.56 10.63
N LYS A 402 -4.08 -12.71 10.19
CA LYS A 402 -3.40 -12.84 8.90
C LYS A 402 -4.34 -12.46 7.75
N PHE A 403 -3.89 -11.50 6.93
CA PHE A 403 -4.57 -11.10 5.71
C PHE A 403 -4.57 -12.24 4.69
N ILE A 404 -5.69 -12.42 3.98
CA ILE A 404 -5.80 -13.31 2.81
C ILE A 404 -5.80 -12.42 1.56
N LYS A 405 -4.88 -12.69 0.63
CA LYS A 405 -4.86 -11.95 -0.65
C LYS A 405 -6.12 -12.25 -1.45
N LEU A 406 -6.62 -11.29 -2.23
CA LEU A 406 -7.85 -11.47 -3.02
C LEU A 406 -7.80 -12.71 -3.93
N SER A 407 -6.63 -12.98 -4.54
CA SER A 407 -6.42 -14.19 -5.36
C SER A 407 -6.52 -15.49 -4.58
N GLU A 408 -6.25 -15.50 -3.28
CA GLU A 408 -6.34 -16.70 -2.44
C GLU A 408 -7.76 -17.06 -2.02
N PHE A 409 -8.72 -16.14 -2.17
CA PHE A 409 -10.14 -16.46 -1.93
C PHE A 409 -10.68 -17.49 -2.92
N SER A 410 -10.05 -17.64 -4.09
CA SER A 410 -10.40 -18.69 -5.06
C SER A 410 -10.11 -20.12 -4.55
N LYS A 411 -9.47 -20.27 -3.39
CA LYS A 411 -9.30 -21.57 -2.70
C LYS A 411 -10.57 -22.04 -1.99
N TYR A 412 -11.55 -21.16 -1.76
CA TYR A 412 -12.80 -21.48 -1.07
C TYR A 412 -13.94 -21.70 -2.07
N LYS A 413 -14.90 -22.58 -1.74
CA LYS A 413 -16.15 -22.71 -2.51
C LYS A 413 -17.05 -21.51 -2.28
N TYR A 414 -17.07 -20.98 -1.06
CA TYR A 414 -18.01 -19.96 -0.62
C TYR A 414 -17.25 -18.72 -0.12
N ILE A 415 -17.58 -17.55 -0.66
CA ILE A 415 -16.99 -16.27 -0.27
C ILE A 415 -18.09 -15.34 0.22
N LEU A 416 -17.91 -14.74 1.39
CA LEU A 416 -18.86 -13.75 1.90
C LEU A 416 -18.50 -12.35 1.38
N GLU A 417 -19.42 -11.74 0.64
CA GLU A 417 -19.36 -10.34 0.26
C GLU A 417 -20.13 -9.53 1.31
N LEU A 418 -19.36 -8.91 2.22
CA LEU A 418 -19.87 -8.12 3.33
C LEU A 418 -19.51 -6.65 3.16
N ASP A 419 -20.52 -5.79 3.29
CA ASP A 419 -20.37 -4.34 3.32
C ASP A 419 -19.35 -3.90 4.36
N GLY A 420 -18.63 -2.82 4.05
CA GLY A 420 -17.76 -2.13 4.98
C GLY A 420 -18.47 -0.92 5.58
N THR A 421 -17.77 0.21 5.55
CA THR A 421 -18.40 1.53 5.74
C THR A 421 -19.54 1.71 4.73
N VAL A 422 -19.31 1.30 3.48
CA VAL A 422 -20.28 1.24 2.37
C VAL A 422 -20.09 -0.08 1.60
N ALA A 423 -20.61 -0.20 0.37
CA ALA A 423 -20.41 -1.37 -0.50
C ALA A 423 -18.92 -1.80 -0.55
N ALA A 424 -18.65 -3.10 -0.57
CA ALA A 424 -17.27 -3.58 -0.52
C ALA A 424 -16.62 -3.65 -1.91
N TYR A 425 -15.69 -2.73 -2.18
CA TYR A 425 -15.01 -2.59 -3.49
C TYR A 425 -14.16 -3.80 -3.93
N ARG A 426 -14.05 -4.84 -3.08
CA ARG A 426 -13.42 -6.12 -3.48
C ARG A 426 -14.29 -6.95 -4.43
N ASN A 427 -15.60 -6.66 -4.50
CA ASN A 427 -16.60 -7.46 -5.22
C ASN A 427 -16.28 -7.69 -6.71
N PRO A 428 -15.81 -6.70 -7.50
CA PRO A 428 -15.47 -6.91 -8.92
C PRO A 428 -14.46 -8.04 -9.13
N TYR A 429 -13.48 -8.15 -8.22
CA TYR A 429 -12.44 -9.17 -8.30
C TYR A 429 -12.90 -10.53 -7.78
N LEU A 430 -13.78 -10.56 -6.76
CA LEU A 430 -14.30 -11.80 -6.18
C LEU A 430 -15.24 -12.54 -7.14
N LEU A 431 -15.99 -11.82 -7.98
CA LEU A 431 -16.82 -12.41 -9.03
C LEU A 431 -15.99 -13.21 -10.04
N ALA A 432 -14.72 -12.84 -10.27
CA ALA A 432 -13.79 -13.57 -11.15
C ALA A 432 -13.18 -14.84 -10.50
N SER A 433 -13.35 -15.04 -9.20
CA SER A 433 -12.68 -16.11 -8.42
C SER A 433 -13.15 -17.54 -8.74
N GLY A 434 -14.27 -17.69 -9.45
CA GLY A 434 -14.92 -18.98 -9.73
C GLY A 434 -15.43 -19.68 -8.47
N SER A 435 -15.78 -18.90 -7.45
CA SER A 435 -16.37 -19.35 -6.19
C SER A 435 -17.77 -18.77 -6.05
N LEU A 436 -18.63 -19.42 -5.27
CA LEU A 436 -19.97 -18.91 -5.01
C LEU A 436 -19.88 -17.70 -4.06
N VAL A 437 -20.29 -16.53 -4.54
CA VAL A 437 -20.40 -15.32 -3.74
C VAL A 437 -21.73 -15.35 -2.99
N LEU A 438 -21.67 -15.31 -1.66
CA LEU A 438 -22.82 -15.04 -0.79
C LEU A 438 -22.81 -13.56 -0.46
N LYS A 439 -23.76 -12.82 -1.02
CA LYS A 439 -23.81 -11.37 -0.96
C LYS A 439 -24.76 -10.91 0.14
N GLN A 440 -24.28 -10.06 1.03
CA GLN A 440 -25.13 -9.42 2.01
C GLN A 440 -26.15 -8.49 1.32
N ASP A 441 -27.40 -8.53 1.77
CA ASP A 441 -28.41 -7.54 1.43
C ASP A 441 -27.92 -6.17 1.90
N SER A 442 -27.72 -5.28 0.93
CA SER A 442 -27.09 -3.99 1.14
C SER A 442 -27.98 -2.88 0.61
N ALA A 443 -28.05 -1.78 1.36
CA ALA A 443 -28.58 -0.53 0.84
C ALA A 443 -27.61 0.13 -0.14
N TYR A 444 -26.32 -0.24 -0.10
CA TYR A 444 -25.26 0.31 -0.93
C TYR A 444 -25.08 -0.47 -2.22
N TYR A 445 -24.72 0.23 -3.28
CA TYR A 445 -24.50 -0.38 -4.57
C TYR A 445 -23.34 0.27 -5.34
N GLU A 446 -22.83 -0.51 -6.29
CA GLU A 446 -21.72 -0.20 -7.18
C GLU A 446 -22.25 0.00 -8.62
N TRP A 447 -21.41 0.54 -9.51
CA TRP A 447 -21.76 0.95 -10.88
C TRP A 447 -22.29 -0.17 -11.80
N TYR A 448 -22.12 -1.45 -11.45
CA TYR A 448 -22.57 -2.60 -12.24
C TYR A 448 -23.68 -3.40 -11.54
N GLN A 449 -24.12 -2.99 -10.34
CA GLN A 449 -24.96 -3.82 -9.48
C GLN A 449 -26.30 -4.22 -10.12
N ARG A 450 -26.91 -3.34 -10.94
CA ARG A 450 -28.15 -3.61 -11.68
C ARG A 450 -28.02 -4.67 -12.77
N GLU A 451 -26.80 -5.03 -13.18
CA GLU A 451 -26.55 -6.11 -14.13
C GLU A 451 -26.46 -7.49 -13.45
N LEU A 452 -26.35 -7.52 -12.10
CA LEU A 452 -26.27 -8.76 -11.33
C LEU A 452 -27.63 -9.18 -10.75
N SER A 453 -28.09 -10.36 -11.17
CA SER A 453 -29.30 -10.99 -10.62
C SER A 453 -28.99 -11.96 -9.45
N PRO A 454 -29.72 -11.86 -8.31
CA PRO A 454 -29.71 -12.87 -7.25
C PRO A 454 -30.06 -14.27 -7.79
N TRP A 455 -29.48 -15.31 -7.21
CA TRP A 455 -29.62 -16.72 -7.61
C TRP A 455 -29.16 -17.05 -9.05
N GLN A 456 -28.65 -16.07 -9.78
CA GLN A 456 -27.98 -16.28 -11.07
C GLN A 456 -26.49 -16.03 -10.98
N HIS A 457 -26.08 -14.95 -10.29
CA HIS A 457 -24.68 -14.55 -10.15
C HIS A 457 -24.18 -14.63 -8.70
N PHE A 458 -25.06 -14.58 -7.71
CA PHE A 458 -24.72 -14.65 -6.30
C PHE A 458 -25.91 -15.17 -5.48
N VAL A 459 -25.68 -15.59 -4.24
CA VAL A 459 -26.75 -15.96 -3.29
C VAL A 459 -26.92 -14.83 -2.28
N PRO A 460 -28.11 -14.18 -2.20
CA PRO A 460 -28.34 -13.12 -1.21
C PRO A 460 -28.55 -13.70 0.19
N PHE A 461 -28.17 -12.94 1.21
CA PHE A 461 -28.54 -13.20 2.61
C PHE A 461 -28.71 -11.90 3.39
N ASN A 462 -29.55 -11.91 4.42
CA ASN A 462 -30.00 -10.71 5.12
C ASN A 462 -28.98 -10.07 6.11
N GLY A 463 -27.73 -10.55 6.14
CA GLY A 463 -26.71 -10.09 7.08
C GLY A 463 -26.75 -10.76 8.47
N THR A 464 -27.70 -11.65 8.75
CA THR A 464 -27.79 -12.40 10.02
C THR A 464 -27.12 -13.77 9.94
N GLY A 465 -26.69 -14.29 11.09
CA GLY A 465 -26.07 -15.61 11.17
C GLY A 465 -27.00 -16.75 10.78
N GLU A 466 -28.27 -16.71 11.20
CA GLU A 466 -29.24 -17.78 10.96
C GLU A 466 -29.55 -17.96 9.46
N ASP A 467 -29.80 -16.85 8.74
CA ASP A 467 -30.02 -16.91 7.30
C ASP A 467 -28.75 -17.34 6.56
N LEU A 468 -27.58 -16.84 6.96
CA LEU A 468 -26.30 -17.26 6.38
C LEU A 468 -26.08 -18.78 6.50
N LEU A 469 -26.27 -19.34 7.69
CA LEU A 469 -26.13 -20.78 7.91
C LEU A 469 -27.11 -21.57 7.04
N SER A 470 -28.34 -21.08 6.89
CA SER A 470 -29.35 -21.68 6.01
C SER A 470 -28.94 -21.64 4.52
N LYS A 471 -28.38 -20.52 4.05
CA LYS A 471 -27.85 -20.41 2.66
C LYS A 471 -26.67 -21.33 2.42
N LEU A 472 -25.77 -21.47 3.41
CA LEU A 472 -24.63 -22.38 3.32
C LEU A 472 -25.08 -23.84 3.30
N GLN A 473 -26.09 -24.20 4.09
CA GLN A 473 -26.67 -25.53 4.05
C GLN A 473 -27.27 -25.82 2.67
N TRP A 474 -28.06 -24.89 2.12
CA TRP A 474 -28.58 -25.01 0.76
C TRP A 474 -27.47 -25.20 -0.28
N ALA A 475 -26.39 -24.42 -0.20
CA ALA A 475 -25.28 -24.48 -1.15
C ALA A 475 -24.52 -25.82 -1.09
N LYS A 476 -24.46 -26.46 0.08
CA LYS A 476 -23.88 -27.80 0.26
C LYS A 476 -24.78 -28.91 -0.30
N GLU A 477 -26.08 -28.80 -0.07
CA GLU A 477 -27.07 -29.75 -0.58
C GLU A 477 -27.27 -29.64 -2.10
N ASN A 478 -26.98 -28.47 -2.67
CA ASN A 478 -27.17 -28.14 -4.09
C ASN A 478 -25.84 -27.75 -4.76
N ASP A 479 -24.77 -28.52 -4.53
CA ASP A 479 -23.40 -28.17 -4.93
C ASP A 479 -23.23 -27.90 -6.43
N ALA A 480 -23.93 -28.65 -7.30
CA ALA A 480 -23.93 -28.42 -8.74
C ALA A 480 -24.54 -27.06 -9.13
N GLU A 481 -25.60 -26.65 -8.43
CA GLU A 481 -26.25 -25.36 -8.66
C GLU A 481 -25.42 -24.21 -8.09
N ALA A 482 -24.81 -24.40 -6.91
CA ALA A 482 -23.83 -23.47 -6.36
C ALA A 482 -22.66 -23.22 -7.35
N LYS A 483 -22.13 -24.27 -7.96
CA LYS A 483 -21.09 -24.19 -9.00
C LYS A 483 -21.58 -23.45 -10.26
N ARG A 484 -22.82 -23.67 -10.68
CA ARG A 484 -23.44 -22.99 -11.82
C ARG A 484 -23.53 -21.48 -11.58
N ILE A 485 -24.03 -21.06 -10.41
CA ILE A 485 -24.11 -19.64 -10.02
C ILE A 485 -22.70 -19.01 -10.01
N ALA A 486 -21.71 -19.68 -9.42
CA ALA A 486 -20.32 -19.22 -9.41
C ALA A 486 -19.74 -19.06 -10.84
N SER A 487 -20.08 -19.97 -11.74
CA SER A 487 -19.65 -19.93 -13.14
C SER A 487 -20.28 -18.78 -13.92
N ASN A 488 -21.57 -18.48 -13.70
CA ASN A 488 -22.24 -17.32 -14.29
C ASN A 488 -21.59 -16.00 -13.82
N ALA A 489 -21.30 -15.90 -12.52
CA ALA A 489 -20.60 -14.73 -11.94
C ALA A 489 -19.24 -14.50 -12.61
N ARG A 490 -18.47 -15.58 -12.77
CA ARG A 490 -17.17 -15.54 -13.44
C ARG A 490 -17.30 -15.18 -14.91
N GLN A 491 -18.31 -15.68 -15.60
CA GLN A 491 -18.57 -15.34 -17.00
C GLN A 491 -18.93 -13.86 -17.15
N TYR A 492 -19.75 -13.33 -16.26
CA TYR A 492 -20.05 -11.90 -16.19
C TYR A 492 -18.77 -11.09 -15.99
N ALA A 493 -17.92 -11.44 -15.02
CA ALA A 493 -16.66 -10.74 -14.77
C ALA A 493 -15.73 -10.74 -16.01
N LYS A 494 -15.65 -11.87 -16.73
CA LYS A 494 -14.85 -12.02 -17.97
C LYS A 494 -15.29 -11.13 -19.14
N ILE A 495 -16.47 -10.52 -19.08
CA ILE A 495 -17.05 -9.74 -20.18
C ILE A 495 -17.28 -8.29 -19.74
N SER A 496 -17.80 -8.09 -18.54
CA SER A 496 -18.30 -6.79 -18.06
C SER A 496 -17.36 -6.09 -17.08
N LEU A 497 -16.40 -6.80 -16.47
CA LEU A 497 -15.45 -6.25 -15.48
C LEU A 497 -14.03 -6.20 -16.05
N LEU A 498 -13.90 -5.50 -17.17
CA LEU A 498 -12.64 -5.30 -17.90
C LEU A 498 -12.33 -3.79 -18.06
N PRO A 499 -11.06 -3.40 -18.28
CA PRO A 499 -10.66 -2.00 -18.40
C PRO A 499 -11.48 -1.19 -19.41
N GLU A 500 -11.80 -1.76 -20.56
CA GLU A 500 -12.61 -1.10 -21.60
C GLU A 500 -14.03 -0.80 -21.15
N ARG A 501 -14.64 -1.67 -20.34
CA ARG A 501 -15.98 -1.47 -19.80
C ARG A 501 -16.01 -0.32 -18.81
N VAL A 502 -14.98 -0.20 -17.99
CA VAL A 502 -14.81 0.91 -17.05
C VAL A 502 -14.69 2.23 -17.81
N LEU A 503 -13.80 2.31 -18.81
CA LEU A 503 -13.64 3.52 -19.63
C LEU A 503 -14.93 3.89 -20.36
N CYS A 504 -15.65 2.92 -20.93
CA CYS A 504 -16.94 3.15 -21.57
C CYS A 504 -17.98 3.69 -20.59
N PHE A 505 -18.03 3.17 -19.35
CA PHE A 505 -18.96 3.66 -18.34
C PHE A 505 -18.68 5.12 -17.99
N TYR A 506 -17.42 5.48 -17.70
CA TYR A 506 -17.04 6.87 -17.43
C TYR A 506 -17.39 7.80 -18.59
N TYR A 507 -17.06 7.40 -19.82
CA TYR A 507 -17.41 8.18 -21.01
C TYR A 507 -18.93 8.40 -21.11
N LYS A 508 -19.73 7.34 -20.97
CA LYS A 508 -21.20 7.43 -21.02
C LYS A 508 -21.79 8.22 -19.88
N ALA A 509 -21.19 8.18 -18.69
CA ALA A 509 -21.59 9.02 -17.57
C ALA A 509 -21.39 10.51 -17.88
N LEU A 510 -20.21 10.89 -18.41
CA LEU A 510 -19.92 12.28 -18.81
C LEU A 510 -20.83 12.73 -19.97
N GLU A 511 -21.00 11.90 -20.99
CA GLU A 511 -21.88 12.18 -22.13
C GLU A 511 -23.33 12.40 -21.69
N SER A 512 -23.88 11.50 -20.88
CA SER A 512 -25.27 11.57 -20.44
C SER A 512 -25.51 12.75 -19.51
N TYR A 513 -24.55 13.08 -18.65
CA TYR A 513 -24.57 14.25 -17.78
C TYR A 513 -24.53 15.54 -18.60
N ALA A 514 -23.60 15.65 -19.56
CA ALA A 514 -23.47 16.81 -20.43
C ALA A 514 -24.74 17.07 -21.25
N LEU A 515 -25.40 16.00 -21.74
CA LEU A 515 -26.67 16.12 -22.47
C LEU A 515 -27.83 16.66 -21.64
N ARG A 516 -27.74 16.59 -20.31
CA ARG A 516 -28.77 17.07 -19.37
C ARG A 516 -28.45 18.42 -18.76
N GLN A 517 -27.25 18.95 -18.98
CA GLN A 517 -26.81 20.18 -18.32
C GLN A 517 -27.52 21.42 -18.90
N VAL A 518 -27.91 22.31 -18.01
CA VAL A 518 -28.45 23.63 -18.31
C VAL A 518 -27.48 24.68 -17.75
N GLY A 519 -27.08 25.60 -18.62
CA GLY A 519 -25.99 26.55 -18.38
C GLY A 519 -24.69 26.13 -19.04
N THR A 520 -23.65 26.97 -18.92
CA THR A 520 -22.36 26.75 -19.58
C THR A 520 -21.31 26.27 -18.58
N PRO A 521 -20.62 25.14 -18.85
CA PRO A 521 -19.42 24.75 -18.12
C PRO A 521 -18.40 25.88 -18.08
N THR A 522 -18.02 26.30 -16.88
CA THR A 522 -17.18 27.49 -16.68
C THR A 522 -15.97 27.18 -15.82
N VAL A 523 -14.77 27.29 -16.40
CA VAL A 523 -13.52 27.17 -15.66
C VAL A 523 -13.35 28.40 -14.77
N MET A 524 -13.51 28.21 -13.46
CA MET A 524 -13.38 29.29 -12.46
C MET A 524 -11.92 29.69 -12.26
N GLU A 525 -11.70 30.85 -11.64
CA GLU A 525 -10.35 31.41 -11.52
C GLU A 525 -9.38 30.60 -10.65
N ASP A 526 -9.95 29.87 -9.70
CA ASP A 526 -9.22 29.08 -8.72
C ASP A 526 -9.20 27.58 -9.08
N MET A 527 -9.66 27.21 -10.28
CA MET A 527 -9.57 25.85 -10.79
C MET A 527 -8.17 25.55 -11.33
N VAL A 528 -7.67 24.39 -10.94
CA VAL A 528 -6.38 23.83 -11.32
C VAL A 528 -6.54 23.03 -12.62
N TRP A 529 -5.74 23.33 -13.64
CA TRP A 529 -5.59 22.43 -14.78
C TRP A 529 -4.94 21.12 -14.34
N VAL A 530 -5.53 20.00 -14.75
CA VAL A 530 -5.00 18.69 -14.42
C VAL A 530 -4.07 18.26 -15.58
N PRO A 531 -2.78 18.01 -15.33
CA PRO A 531 -1.84 17.58 -16.36
C PRO A 531 -1.93 16.06 -16.61
N PRO A 532 -1.53 15.58 -17.80
CA PRO A 532 -1.33 14.15 -18.03
C PRO A 532 -0.30 13.58 -17.04
N PRO A 533 -0.47 12.33 -16.55
CA PRO A 533 0.37 11.76 -15.50
C PRO A 533 1.86 11.65 -15.87
N GLN A 534 2.16 11.47 -17.16
CA GLN A 534 3.51 11.37 -17.71
C GLN A 534 3.55 12.04 -19.09
N LEU A 535 4.63 12.78 -19.36
CA LEU A 535 4.89 13.29 -20.69
C LEU A 535 5.54 12.19 -21.55
N PRO A 536 5.19 12.07 -22.84
CA PRO A 536 5.78 11.08 -23.72
C PRO A 536 7.28 11.35 -23.86
N LYS A 537 8.09 10.30 -23.71
CA LYS A 537 9.54 10.39 -23.96
C LYS A 537 9.84 10.66 -25.44
N TYR A 538 9.01 10.13 -26.34
CA TYR A 538 9.11 10.34 -27.78
C TYR A 538 7.73 10.70 -28.33
N ASN A 539 7.66 11.77 -29.13
CA ASN A 539 6.43 12.15 -29.81
C ASN A 539 6.20 11.26 -31.03
N THR A 540 5.66 10.07 -30.81
CA THR A 540 5.46 9.04 -31.83
C THR A 540 4.28 9.34 -32.76
N CYS A 541 3.52 10.40 -32.45
CA CYS A 541 2.23 10.74 -33.03
C CYS A 541 2.20 12.14 -33.67
N GLY A 542 3.34 12.86 -33.77
CA GLY A 542 3.38 14.22 -34.33
C GLY A 542 2.56 15.27 -33.54
N SER A 543 2.31 14.97 -32.27
CA SER A 543 1.44 15.71 -31.36
C SER A 543 2.13 16.94 -30.72
N PRO A 544 1.54 18.15 -30.69
CA PRO A 544 2.14 19.26 -29.95
C PRO A 544 2.29 18.94 -28.46
N ASP A 545 3.24 19.59 -27.79
CA ASP A 545 3.45 19.44 -26.33
C ASP A 545 2.13 19.71 -25.58
N PRO A 546 1.67 18.83 -24.67
CA PRO A 546 0.49 19.10 -23.84
C PRO A 546 0.53 20.47 -23.15
N LEU A 547 1.71 20.96 -22.77
CA LEU A 547 1.87 22.29 -22.17
C LEU A 547 1.65 23.43 -23.18
N SER A 548 1.90 23.21 -24.48
CA SER A 548 1.62 24.22 -25.51
C SER A 548 0.11 24.43 -25.74
N ARG A 549 -0.75 23.59 -25.14
CA ARG A 549 -2.22 23.73 -25.17
C ARG A 549 -2.76 24.62 -24.06
N LEU A 550 -1.92 25.00 -23.10
CA LEU A 550 -2.26 25.83 -21.94
C LEU A 550 -2.30 27.32 -22.27
N GLY A 551 -2.76 27.71 -23.47
CA GLY A 551 -2.86 29.11 -23.86
C GLY A 551 -3.54 29.91 -22.75
N ASP A 552 -2.78 30.82 -22.13
CA ASP A 552 -3.17 31.70 -21.02
C ASP A 552 -3.36 31.12 -19.61
N TYR A 553 -3.02 29.85 -19.33
CA TYR A 553 -3.09 29.33 -17.96
C TYR A 553 -2.05 30.01 -17.04
N PRO A 554 -2.42 30.53 -15.85
CA PRO A 554 -1.59 31.45 -15.08
C PRO A 554 -0.42 30.79 -14.35
N VAL A 555 -0.41 29.47 -14.19
CA VAL A 555 0.61 28.73 -13.43
C VAL A 555 1.13 27.56 -14.26
N VAL A 556 2.42 27.53 -14.57
CA VAL A 556 3.02 26.44 -15.34
C VAL A 556 3.21 25.20 -14.46
N PRO A 557 2.57 24.06 -14.74
CA PRO A 557 2.81 22.83 -14.01
C PRO A 557 4.15 22.23 -14.40
N LEU A 558 4.95 21.86 -13.40
CA LEU A 558 6.29 21.31 -13.54
C LEU A 558 6.33 19.88 -13.00
N HIS A 559 6.98 19.00 -13.75
CA HIS A 559 7.31 17.66 -13.27
C HIS A 559 8.53 17.74 -12.34
N PRO A 560 8.58 17.02 -11.19
CA PRO A 560 9.69 17.10 -10.23
C PRO A 560 11.09 16.96 -10.84
N THR A 561 11.25 16.05 -11.80
CA THR A 561 12.53 15.78 -12.46
C THR A 561 12.94 16.83 -13.49
N SER A 562 12.01 17.70 -13.92
CA SER A 562 12.29 18.77 -14.88
C SER A 562 12.36 20.15 -14.23
N VAL A 563 12.01 20.29 -12.94
CA VAL A 563 12.00 21.57 -12.21
C VAL A 563 13.32 22.32 -12.38
N GLU A 564 14.46 21.69 -12.09
CA GLU A 564 15.77 22.36 -12.20
C GLU A 564 16.10 22.79 -13.64
N THR A 565 15.80 21.93 -14.63
CA THR A 565 16.03 22.23 -16.05
C THR A 565 15.14 23.35 -16.55
N PHE A 566 13.87 23.37 -16.14
CA PHE A 566 12.93 24.43 -16.48
C PHE A 566 13.40 25.76 -15.89
N LEU A 567 13.70 25.77 -14.59
CA LEU A 567 14.10 26.97 -13.87
C LEU A 567 15.42 27.56 -14.35
N SER A 568 16.42 26.72 -14.70
CA SER A 568 17.69 27.19 -15.27
C SER A 568 17.56 27.86 -16.64
N ARG A 569 16.44 27.65 -17.34
CA ARG A 569 16.15 28.22 -18.67
C ARG A 569 15.09 29.31 -18.63
N ALA A 570 14.51 29.59 -17.46
CA ALA A 570 13.49 30.61 -17.31
C ALA A 570 14.06 31.99 -17.68
N ASP A 571 13.39 32.68 -18.59
CA ASP A 571 13.74 34.01 -19.08
C ASP A 571 13.02 35.13 -18.31
N LYS A 572 12.35 34.79 -17.21
CA LYS A 572 11.63 35.70 -16.31
C LYS A 572 11.89 35.34 -14.85
N ASP A 573 11.62 36.29 -13.97
CA ASP A 573 11.51 35.98 -12.54
C ASP A 573 10.37 34.98 -12.35
N THR A 574 10.60 33.98 -11.49
CA THR A 574 9.70 32.84 -11.34
C THR A 574 9.35 32.60 -9.88
N VAL A 575 8.06 32.53 -9.59
CA VAL A 575 7.53 32.03 -8.32
C VAL A 575 7.26 30.54 -8.47
N VAL A 576 7.94 29.72 -7.66
CA VAL A 576 7.80 28.27 -7.70
C VAL A 576 7.13 27.80 -6.44
N ILE A 577 6.06 27.03 -6.60
CA ILE A 577 5.35 26.43 -5.47
C ILE A 577 5.55 24.95 -5.52
N VAL A 578 6.14 24.44 -4.46
CA VAL A 578 6.30 23.01 -4.29
C VAL A 578 5.24 22.54 -3.34
N HIS A 579 4.43 21.59 -3.78
CA HIS A 579 3.29 21.12 -3.01
C HIS A 579 3.11 19.61 -3.19
N SER A 580 2.23 19.02 -2.38
CA SER A 580 1.86 17.61 -2.50
C SER A 580 0.35 17.51 -2.67
N ALA A 581 -0.15 16.78 -3.66
CA ALA A 581 -1.60 16.53 -3.79
C ALA A 581 -2.17 15.71 -2.61
N PHE A 582 -1.30 15.07 -1.80
CA PHE A 582 -1.68 14.29 -0.63
C PHE A 582 -1.77 15.13 0.65
N CYS A 583 -1.31 16.38 0.62
CA CYS A 583 -1.38 17.27 1.78
C CYS A 583 -2.59 18.20 1.68
N ASN A 584 -3.49 18.14 2.65
CA ASN A 584 -4.66 19.02 2.74
C ASN A 584 -4.27 20.52 2.69
N ARG A 585 -3.20 20.90 3.41
CA ARG A 585 -2.70 22.29 3.39
C ARG A 585 -2.26 22.72 1.98
N SER A 586 -1.69 21.80 1.19
CA SER A 586 -1.30 22.06 -0.19
C SER A 586 -2.50 22.31 -1.10
N ALA A 587 -3.58 21.53 -0.99
CA ALA A 587 -4.75 21.72 -1.85
C ALA A 587 -5.48 23.04 -1.59
N ARG A 588 -5.52 23.50 -0.33
CA ARG A 588 -6.14 24.78 0.04
C ARG A 588 -5.36 25.97 -0.52
N ILE A 589 -4.04 25.96 -0.37
CA ILE A 589 -3.22 27.10 -0.78
C ILE A 589 -3.08 27.19 -2.30
N LEU A 590 -3.17 26.08 -3.03
CA LEU A 590 -2.97 26.08 -4.49
C LEU A 590 -4.02 26.92 -5.24
N ALA A 591 -5.27 26.88 -4.79
CA ALA A 591 -6.35 27.73 -5.31
C ALA A 591 -6.02 29.23 -5.10
N ASP A 592 -5.56 29.58 -3.90
CA ASP A 592 -5.18 30.95 -3.56
C ASP A 592 -3.99 31.45 -4.39
N ILE A 593 -3.01 30.57 -4.62
CA ILE A 593 -1.88 30.82 -5.51
C ILE A 593 -2.35 31.15 -6.93
N LEU A 594 -3.29 30.38 -7.47
CA LEU A 594 -3.78 30.58 -8.83
C LEU A 594 -4.43 31.95 -8.98
N VAL A 595 -5.24 32.35 -7.99
CA VAL A 595 -5.84 33.69 -7.93
C VAL A 595 -4.74 34.75 -7.86
N MET A 596 -3.74 34.58 -6.98
CA MET A 596 -2.61 35.51 -6.88
C MET A 596 -1.84 35.62 -8.21
N ALA A 597 -1.56 34.51 -8.88
CA ALA A 597 -0.87 34.48 -10.17
C ALA A 597 -1.61 35.29 -11.24
N ARG A 598 -2.94 35.15 -11.31
CA ARG A 598 -3.80 35.95 -12.19
C ARG A 598 -3.78 37.42 -11.81
N MET A 599 -3.84 37.76 -10.52
CA MET A 599 -3.80 39.15 -10.06
C MET A 599 -2.48 39.83 -10.43
N TYR A 600 -1.33 39.17 -10.21
CA TYR A 600 -0.04 39.70 -10.65
C TYR A 600 0.02 39.88 -12.17
N ARG A 601 -0.48 38.90 -12.93
CA ARG A 601 -0.56 39.00 -14.40
C ARG A 601 -1.47 40.17 -14.84
N ALA A 602 -2.64 40.31 -14.25
CA ALA A 602 -3.59 41.38 -14.53
C ALA A 602 -3.05 42.76 -14.13
N ALA A 603 -2.24 42.82 -13.07
CA ALA A 603 -1.51 44.01 -12.69
C ALA A 603 -0.42 44.37 -13.71
N GLY A 604 0.04 43.44 -14.56
CA GLY A 604 1.09 43.67 -15.55
C GLY A 604 2.49 43.23 -15.11
N ALA A 605 2.60 42.47 -14.00
CA ALA A 605 3.89 41.96 -13.52
C ALA A 605 4.52 41.00 -14.53
N ASP A 606 5.80 41.21 -14.85
CA ASP A 606 6.60 40.30 -15.69
C ASP A 606 7.12 39.10 -14.88
N LEU A 607 6.17 38.37 -14.29
CA LEU A 607 6.41 37.29 -13.34
C LEU A 607 5.80 35.99 -13.87
N GLN A 608 6.55 34.90 -13.83
CA GLN A 608 6.05 33.57 -14.13
C GLN A 608 5.70 32.83 -12.84
N PHE A 609 4.52 32.21 -12.77
CA PHE A 609 4.22 31.25 -11.72
C PHE A 609 4.40 29.84 -12.23
N ALA A 610 4.97 28.98 -11.38
CA ALA A 610 5.17 27.58 -11.66
C ALA A 610 4.83 26.73 -10.42
N SER A 611 4.33 25.53 -10.65
CA SER A 611 3.92 24.61 -9.58
C SER A 611 4.54 23.25 -9.79
N ALA A 612 5.26 22.74 -8.80
CA ALA A 612 5.86 21.41 -8.83
C ALA A 612 5.16 20.52 -7.79
N GLU A 613 4.43 19.52 -8.27
CA GLU A 613 3.84 18.52 -7.40
C GLU A 613 4.87 17.45 -7.06
N THR A 614 5.27 17.35 -5.79
CA THR A 614 6.19 16.30 -5.33
C THR A 614 5.41 15.18 -4.63
N PHE A 615 5.50 13.97 -5.19
CA PHE A 615 4.81 12.80 -4.66
C PHE A 615 5.61 12.09 -3.55
N THR A 616 6.95 12.10 -3.59
CA THR A 616 7.80 11.39 -2.62
C THR A 616 9.25 11.91 -2.68
N ALA A 617 10.06 11.56 -1.67
CA ALA A 617 11.50 11.79 -1.60
C ALA A 617 12.33 11.12 -2.72
N GLN A 618 11.71 10.48 -3.73
CA GLN A 618 12.38 9.76 -4.82
C GLN A 618 13.10 10.68 -5.82
N TYR A 619 12.72 11.96 -5.88
CA TYR A 619 13.38 12.98 -6.73
C TYR A 619 13.62 14.25 -5.90
N PRO A 620 14.68 14.29 -5.07
CA PRO A 620 14.98 15.47 -4.27
C PRO A 620 15.34 16.62 -5.21
N ILE A 621 14.53 17.67 -5.17
CA ILE A 621 14.92 18.98 -5.70
C ILE A 621 16.07 19.47 -4.80
N LYS A 622 17.23 19.83 -5.37
CA LYS A 622 18.45 20.10 -4.58
C LYS A 622 18.29 21.09 -3.43
N TRP A 623 17.39 22.06 -3.58
CA TRP A 623 17.10 23.11 -2.60
C TRP A 623 15.98 22.76 -1.61
N ILE A 624 15.47 21.52 -1.61
CA ILE A 624 14.42 21.07 -0.69
C ILE A 624 14.94 19.96 0.21
N GLN A 625 15.11 20.28 1.50
CA GLN A 625 15.58 19.32 2.51
C GLN A 625 14.44 18.55 3.20
N THR A 626 13.30 18.35 2.52
CA THR A 626 12.02 17.76 2.99
C THR A 626 11.15 18.65 3.87
N THR A 627 9.83 18.69 3.61
CA THR A 627 8.76 18.91 4.60
C THR A 627 7.40 18.43 4.04
N ASN A 628 6.48 18.03 4.92
CA ASN A 628 5.12 17.58 4.60
C ASN A 628 4.15 18.71 4.19
N GLY A 629 4.63 19.93 3.93
CA GLY A 629 3.80 21.11 3.67
C GLY A 629 4.20 21.87 2.38
N PRO A 630 3.28 22.66 1.80
CA PRO A 630 3.59 23.46 0.62
C PRO A 630 4.64 24.54 0.94
N GLN A 631 5.55 24.76 0.01
CA GLN A 631 6.66 25.70 0.12
C GLN A 631 6.64 26.64 -1.08
N LEU A 632 6.94 27.92 -0.84
CA LEU A 632 6.98 28.98 -1.85
C LEU A 632 8.42 29.45 -2.01
N PHE A 633 8.87 29.50 -3.26
CA PHE A 633 10.20 29.94 -3.64
C PHE A 633 10.09 31.07 -4.67
N PHE A 634 11.03 32.01 -4.60
CA PHE A 634 11.23 33.03 -5.60
C PHE A 634 12.58 32.80 -6.26
N LEU A 635 12.61 32.83 -7.59
CA LEU A 635 13.81 32.64 -8.38
C LEU A 635 13.96 33.80 -9.35
N LYS A 636 15.08 34.52 -9.23
CA LYS A 636 15.42 35.58 -10.17
C LYS A 636 15.86 35.01 -11.52
N LYS A 637 15.49 35.66 -12.61
CA LYS A 637 15.91 35.31 -13.98
C LYS A 637 17.41 35.03 -14.04
N GLY A 638 17.78 33.86 -14.55
CA GLY A 638 19.18 33.43 -14.70
C GLY A 638 19.89 32.97 -13.42
N SER A 639 19.22 32.98 -12.26
CA SER A 639 19.75 32.41 -11.02
C SER A 639 19.45 30.90 -10.91
N SER A 640 20.39 30.14 -10.34
CA SER A 640 20.20 28.73 -9.96
C SER A 640 19.89 28.53 -8.48
N THR A 641 19.87 29.62 -7.69
CA THR A 641 19.65 29.59 -6.24
C THR A 641 18.32 30.26 -5.88
N PRO A 642 17.32 29.49 -5.41
CA PRO A 642 16.03 30.06 -5.01
C PRO A 642 16.06 30.63 -3.60
N GLU A 643 15.25 31.67 -3.39
CA GLU A 643 14.94 32.21 -2.06
C GLU A 643 13.60 31.63 -1.57
N GLN A 644 13.56 31.08 -0.36
CA GLN A 644 12.37 30.46 0.20
C GLN A 644 11.63 31.42 1.15
N LEU A 645 10.29 31.38 1.14
CA LEU A 645 9.48 31.97 2.20
C LEU A 645 9.80 31.29 3.54
N ALA A 646 10.20 32.06 4.56
CA ALA A 646 10.38 31.54 5.91
C ALA A 646 9.05 31.37 6.64
N GLY A 647 8.90 30.27 7.39
CA GLY A 647 7.74 30.03 8.25
C GLY A 647 6.54 29.38 7.54
N GLN A 648 5.33 29.68 8.02
CA GLN A 648 4.10 29.09 7.48
C GLN A 648 3.64 29.84 6.23
N LEU A 649 3.35 29.10 5.15
CA LEU A 649 2.75 29.64 3.94
C LEU A 649 1.27 30.01 4.18
N THR A 650 0.99 31.30 4.25
CA THR A 650 -0.36 31.91 4.22
C THR A 650 -0.49 32.82 3.00
N ARG A 651 -1.72 33.24 2.63
CA ARG A 651 -1.90 34.18 1.49
C ARG A 651 -1.17 35.48 1.75
N THR A 652 -1.33 36.04 2.95
CA THR A 652 -0.69 37.29 3.34
C THR A 652 0.83 37.18 3.33
N ALA A 653 1.38 36.08 3.87
CA ALA A 653 2.83 35.85 3.87
C ALA A 653 3.37 35.69 2.44
N ALA A 654 2.65 34.97 1.57
CA ALA A 654 3.02 34.78 0.17
C ALA A 654 3.05 36.11 -0.60
N VAL A 655 1.98 36.91 -0.53
CA VAL A 655 1.92 38.23 -1.21
C VAL A 655 3.00 39.17 -0.68
N THR A 656 3.17 39.23 0.64
CA THR A 656 4.21 40.09 1.26
C THR A 656 5.60 39.68 0.77
N PHE A 657 5.88 38.37 0.72
CA PHE A 657 7.14 37.84 0.24
C PHE A 657 7.37 38.15 -1.24
N ILE A 658 6.39 37.87 -2.12
CA ILE A 658 6.53 38.14 -3.56
C ILE A 658 6.69 39.65 -3.82
N ASN A 659 5.87 40.51 -3.19
CA ASN A 659 5.99 41.96 -3.31
C ASN A 659 7.39 42.44 -2.86
N SER A 660 7.95 41.87 -1.79
CA SER A 660 9.29 42.24 -1.31
C SER A 660 10.42 41.93 -2.31
N LYS A 661 10.18 41.04 -3.28
CA LYS A 661 11.13 40.66 -4.33
C LYS A 661 10.96 41.47 -5.62
N LEU A 662 9.93 42.30 -5.70
CA LEU A 662 9.61 43.16 -6.84
C LEU A 662 9.73 44.65 -6.46
N PRO A 663 10.92 45.15 -6.09
CA PRO A 663 11.09 46.49 -5.52
C PRO A 663 10.81 47.63 -6.50
N ASP A 664 10.91 47.40 -7.81
CA ASP A 664 10.86 48.44 -8.85
C ASP A 664 9.51 48.51 -9.59
N VAL A 665 8.43 47.94 -9.01
CA VAL A 665 7.24 47.58 -9.80
C VAL A 665 5.96 48.27 -9.31
N GLN A 666 5.18 48.84 -10.25
CA GLN A 666 3.82 49.40 -10.09
C GLN A 666 2.74 48.40 -9.60
N HIS A 667 3.09 47.16 -9.25
CA HIS A 667 2.19 45.99 -9.29
C HIS A 667 2.06 45.26 -7.94
N HIS A 668 2.11 45.98 -6.82
CA HIS A 668 1.77 45.41 -5.52
C HIS A 668 0.29 45.04 -5.49
N ILE A 669 0.00 43.75 -5.31
CA ILE A 669 -1.36 43.29 -5.05
C ILE A 669 -1.63 43.21 -3.54
N ILE A 670 -2.89 43.36 -3.15
CA ILE A 670 -3.36 43.14 -1.78
C ILE A 670 -3.74 41.66 -1.65
N ALA A 671 -3.37 41.05 -0.52
CA ALA A 671 -3.78 39.67 -0.24
C ALA A 671 -5.32 39.55 -0.22
N PRO A 672 -5.90 38.58 -0.95
CA PRO A 672 -7.33 38.29 -0.86
C PRO A 672 -7.75 37.97 0.59
N PRO A 673 -8.99 38.29 1.00
CA PRO A 673 -9.47 38.00 2.35
C PRO A 673 -9.45 36.50 2.64
N GLU A 674 -8.90 36.13 3.80
CA GLU A 674 -8.85 34.74 4.27
C GLU A 674 -10.16 34.35 4.95
N VAL A 675 -10.82 33.29 4.46
CA VAL A 675 -11.89 32.61 5.19
C VAL A 675 -11.27 31.44 5.95
N GLU A 676 -10.92 31.65 7.21
CA GLU A 676 -10.35 30.59 8.03
C GLU A 676 -11.46 29.65 8.55
N GLN A 677 -11.50 28.43 8.01
CA GLN A 677 -12.28 27.34 8.61
C GLN A 677 -11.34 26.37 9.33
N ILE A 678 -11.60 26.17 10.63
CA ILE A 678 -10.96 25.11 11.44
C ILE A 678 -11.41 23.75 10.90
N ILE A 679 -10.46 22.87 10.63
CA ILE A 679 -10.78 21.48 10.26
C ILE A 679 -11.14 20.74 11.54
N SER A 680 -12.35 20.22 11.64
CA SER A 680 -12.81 19.46 12.81
C SER A 680 -13.74 18.36 12.36
N ASP A 681 -13.51 17.10 12.72
CA ASP A 681 -14.52 16.02 12.62
C ASP A 681 -15.90 16.50 13.09
N PRO A 682 -17.01 15.94 12.55
CA PRO A 682 -18.34 16.24 13.05
C PRO A 682 -18.41 15.97 14.54
N ILE A 683 -19.11 16.83 15.26
CA ILE A 683 -19.37 16.59 16.68
C ILE A 683 -20.14 15.27 16.78
N PRO A 684 -19.63 14.26 17.51
CA PRO A 684 -20.31 12.99 17.65
C PRO A 684 -21.73 13.18 18.17
N GLN A 685 -22.72 12.55 17.52
CA GLN A 685 -24.11 12.60 18.00
C GLN A 685 -24.25 12.01 19.42
N ARG A 686 -23.38 11.04 19.74
CA ARG A 686 -23.28 10.38 21.05
C ARG A 686 -21.82 10.36 21.49
N ASN A 687 -21.55 10.72 22.74
CA ASN A 687 -20.20 10.84 23.30
C ASN A 687 -20.13 10.40 24.77
N ASP A 688 -20.78 9.28 25.09
CA ASP A 688 -20.90 8.70 26.43
C ASP A 688 -20.09 7.41 26.62
N GLY A 689 -19.25 7.06 25.64
CA GLY A 689 -18.34 5.94 25.74
C GLY A 689 -17.24 6.17 26.79
N PRO A 690 -16.52 5.11 27.21
CA PRO A 690 -15.50 5.19 28.27
C PRO A 690 -14.34 6.13 27.91
N ALA A 691 -14.04 6.31 26.62
CA ALA A 691 -13.13 7.33 26.13
C ALA A 691 -13.89 8.32 25.24
N LYS A 692 -14.04 9.57 25.67
CA LYS A 692 -14.76 10.61 24.93
C LYS A 692 -14.03 10.98 23.66
N GLN A 693 -14.76 11.07 22.55
CA GLN A 693 -14.27 11.58 21.29
C GLN A 693 -14.23 13.12 21.32
N ILE A 694 -13.04 13.67 21.12
CA ILE A 694 -12.78 15.10 20.97
C ILE A 694 -12.58 15.38 19.49
N VAL A 695 -13.21 16.45 19.03
CA VAL A 695 -13.00 17.06 17.71
C VAL A 695 -12.50 18.49 17.88
N ALA A 696 -11.88 19.08 16.87
CA ALA A 696 -11.28 20.41 17.00
C ALA A 696 -12.28 21.49 17.45
N ASN A 697 -13.54 21.43 17.01
CA ASN A 697 -14.60 22.36 17.43
C ASN A 697 -14.97 22.22 18.91
N THR A 698 -14.76 21.06 19.51
CA THR A 698 -15.04 20.79 20.93
C THR A 698 -13.80 20.86 21.81
N PHE A 699 -12.61 21.02 21.23
CA PHE A 699 -11.34 20.97 21.96
C PHE A 699 -11.27 22.04 23.06
N GLY A 700 -11.71 23.26 22.76
CA GLY A 700 -11.72 24.35 23.74
C GLY A 700 -12.61 24.05 24.94
N GLU A 701 -13.82 23.53 24.71
CA GLU A 701 -14.79 23.23 25.76
C GLU A 701 -14.41 21.98 26.55
N LEU A 702 -14.17 20.86 25.86
CA LEU A 702 -14.03 19.54 26.48
C LEU A 702 -12.61 19.24 26.98
N VAL A 703 -11.60 20.03 26.61
CA VAL A 703 -10.21 19.84 27.05
C VAL A 703 -9.76 21.02 27.90
N LEU A 704 -9.83 22.25 27.36
CA LEU A 704 -9.33 23.44 28.07
C LEU A 704 -10.34 24.01 29.09
N GLY A 705 -11.63 23.82 28.83
CA GLY A 705 -12.75 24.28 29.67
C GLY A 705 -13.32 23.19 30.58
N SER A 706 -12.74 21.99 30.57
CA SER A 706 -13.20 20.85 31.37
C SER A 706 -13.17 21.17 32.87
N ASP A 707 -14.22 20.75 33.58
CA ASP A 707 -14.30 20.81 35.04
C ASP A 707 -13.60 19.61 35.73
N LYS A 708 -13.00 18.72 34.93
CA LYS A 708 -12.20 17.55 35.32
C LYS A 708 -10.79 17.63 34.73
N ASP A 709 -9.87 16.86 35.29
CA ASP A 709 -8.61 16.58 34.62
C ASP A 709 -8.88 15.76 33.34
N VAL A 710 -8.09 15.97 32.29
CA VAL A 710 -8.31 15.32 30.98
C VAL A 710 -7.06 14.58 30.53
N LEU A 711 -7.17 13.26 30.33
CA LEU A 711 -6.16 12.44 29.65
C LEU A 711 -6.56 12.24 28.19
N LEU A 712 -5.97 13.01 27.28
CA LEU A 712 -6.29 13.03 25.86
C LEU A 712 -5.24 12.28 25.02
N MET A 713 -5.65 11.20 24.34
CA MET A 713 -4.85 10.55 23.30
C MET A 713 -5.18 11.12 21.91
N VAL A 714 -4.23 11.85 21.33
CA VAL A 714 -4.27 12.25 19.92
C VAL A 714 -3.59 11.17 19.08
N SER A 715 -4.36 10.52 18.19
CA SER A 715 -3.92 9.38 17.39
C SER A 715 -4.19 9.59 15.90
N ALA A 716 -3.63 8.72 15.06
CA ALA A 716 -3.88 8.68 13.62
C ALA A 716 -4.28 7.26 13.19
N PRO A 717 -5.23 7.08 12.25
CA PRO A 717 -5.70 5.74 11.86
C PRO A 717 -4.61 4.83 11.27
N TRP A 718 -3.63 5.40 10.58
CA TRP A 718 -2.51 4.68 9.95
C TRP A 718 -1.33 4.42 10.91
N CYS A 719 -1.38 4.92 12.14
CA CYS A 719 -0.28 4.83 13.09
C CYS A 719 -0.26 3.46 13.79
N GLY A 720 0.73 2.62 13.45
CA GLY A 720 0.88 1.28 14.05
C GLY A 720 1.06 1.30 15.57
N TYR A 721 1.79 2.28 16.11
CA TYR A 721 1.93 2.46 17.56
C TYR A 721 0.61 2.78 18.24
N CYS A 722 -0.20 3.63 17.59
CA CYS A 722 -1.53 3.99 18.07
C CYS A 722 -2.40 2.75 18.17
N LYS A 723 -2.34 1.86 17.16
CA LYS A 723 -3.06 0.57 17.19
C LYS A 723 -2.61 -0.35 18.31
N LYS A 724 -1.31 -0.37 18.67
CA LYS A 724 -0.77 -1.20 19.76
C LYS A 724 -1.13 -0.70 21.16
N ILE A 725 -1.09 0.61 21.40
CA ILE A 725 -1.40 1.19 22.72
C ILE A 725 -2.91 1.24 23.01
N ARG A 726 -3.72 1.27 21.95
CA ARG A 726 -5.18 1.44 22.03
C ARG A 726 -5.85 0.48 23.01
N PRO A 727 -5.58 -0.85 23.02
CA PRO A 727 -6.27 -1.77 23.94
C PRO A 727 -6.05 -1.42 25.41
N ALA A 728 -4.82 -1.12 25.82
CA ALA A 728 -4.52 -0.74 27.20
C ALA A 728 -5.17 0.61 27.57
N PHE A 729 -5.14 1.58 26.66
CA PHE A 729 -5.76 2.89 26.88
C PHE A 729 -7.29 2.77 27.06
N PHE A 730 -7.95 1.90 26.28
CA PHE A 730 -9.40 1.69 26.39
C PHE A 730 -9.80 0.89 27.63
N ARG A 731 -9.02 -0.11 28.06
CA ARG A 731 -9.26 -0.77 29.35
C ARG A 731 -9.10 0.19 30.51
N PHE A 732 -8.07 1.03 30.48
CA PHE A 732 -7.90 2.10 31.48
C PHE A 732 -9.10 3.06 31.49
N ALA A 733 -9.55 3.51 30.32
CA ALA A 733 -10.72 4.38 30.18
C ALA A 733 -11.99 3.75 30.79
N ARG A 734 -12.21 2.44 30.57
CA ARG A 734 -13.31 1.69 31.20
C ARG A 734 -13.15 1.57 32.70
N ALA A 735 -11.96 1.28 33.20
CA ALA A 735 -11.70 1.16 34.62
C ALA A 735 -11.97 2.49 35.35
N VAL A 736 -11.61 3.62 34.73
CA VAL A 736 -11.97 4.96 35.20
C VAL A 736 -13.48 5.16 35.18
N SER A 737 -14.14 4.87 34.05
CA SER A 737 -15.59 5.04 33.89
C SER A 737 -16.42 4.17 34.84
N ALA A 738 -15.94 2.97 35.18
CA ALA A 738 -16.60 2.04 36.10
C ALA A 738 -16.44 2.42 37.57
N ASN A 739 -15.48 3.27 37.92
CA ASN A 739 -15.28 3.77 39.29
C ASN A 739 -15.90 5.17 39.43
N PRO A 740 -16.99 5.35 40.20
CA PRO A 740 -17.68 6.65 40.31
C PRO A 740 -16.81 7.80 40.84
N ALA A 741 -15.85 7.51 41.75
CA ALA A 741 -14.95 8.54 42.28
C ALA A 741 -13.97 9.01 41.21
N ALA A 742 -13.35 8.08 40.48
CA ALA A 742 -12.44 8.41 39.39
C ALA A 742 -13.15 9.14 38.24
N ALA A 743 -14.33 8.66 37.83
CA ALA A 743 -15.14 9.26 36.77
C ALA A 743 -15.61 10.69 37.09
N ALA A 744 -15.68 11.06 38.38
CA ALA A 744 -16.04 12.41 38.81
C ALA A 744 -14.90 13.42 38.61
N VAL A 745 -13.63 12.98 38.61
CA VAL A 745 -12.46 13.88 38.58
C VAL A 745 -11.60 13.78 37.32
N LEU A 746 -11.70 12.67 36.58
CA LEU A 746 -10.90 12.39 35.40
C LEU A 746 -11.77 12.06 34.19
N GLU A 747 -11.49 12.73 33.07
CA GLU A 747 -12.03 12.42 31.77
C GLU A 747 -10.95 11.78 30.90
N VAL A 748 -11.22 10.57 30.38
CA VAL A 748 -10.34 9.92 29.41
C VAL A 748 -10.89 10.20 28.01
N ALA A 749 -10.04 10.71 27.13
CA ALA A 749 -10.46 11.27 25.86
C ALA A 749 -9.54 10.85 24.71
N LYS A 750 -10.05 10.89 23.49
CA LYS A 750 -9.33 10.56 22.26
C LYS A 750 -9.65 11.56 21.15
N MET A 751 -8.71 11.76 20.22
CA MET A 751 -8.85 12.66 19.08
C MET A 751 -8.14 12.08 17.86
N ASN A 752 -8.76 12.22 16.68
CA ASN A 752 -8.13 11.89 15.40
C ASN A 752 -7.37 13.13 14.89
N GLY A 753 -6.06 13.15 15.07
CA GLY A 753 -5.24 14.31 14.72
C GLY A 753 -5.25 14.67 13.22
N PRO A 754 -5.18 13.71 12.28
CA PRO A 754 -5.25 14.00 10.84
C PRO A 754 -6.49 14.77 10.36
N THR A 755 -7.63 14.60 11.02
CA THR A 755 -8.92 15.20 10.65
C THR A 755 -9.31 16.37 11.57
N ASN A 756 -8.48 16.74 12.54
CA ASN A 756 -8.80 17.77 13.51
C ASN A 756 -7.61 18.70 13.77
N GLU A 757 -7.78 19.98 13.48
CA GLU A 757 -6.76 21.01 13.62
C GLU A 757 -6.77 21.61 15.03
N ILE A 758 -5.64 21.54 15.74
CA ILE A 758 -5.47 22.18 17.05
C ILE A 758 -4.66 23.47 16.86
N ARG A 759 -5.28 24.62 17.15
CA ARG A 759 -4.66 25.96 16.98
C ARG A 759 -4.07 26.55 18.26
N HIS A 760 -4.13 25.83 19.39
CA HIS A 760 -3.64 26.34 20.67
C HIS A 760 -2.11 26.27 20.77
N LYS A 761 -1.48 27.40 21.10
CA LYS A 761 -0.03 27.48 21.38
C LYS A 761 0.28 26.63 22.63
N GLY A 762 1.00 25.52 22.45
CA GLY A 762 1.31 24.54 23.51
C GLY A 762 0.87 23.11 23.20
N PHE A 763 -0.07 22.93 22.26
CA PHE A 763 -0.59 21.62 21.86
C PHE A 763 -0.11 21.22 20.47
N ALA A 764 1.21 21.14 20.32
CA ALA A 764 1.84 20.74 19.07
C ALA A 764 1.89 19.21 18.96
N VAL A 765 1.19 18.65 17.97
CA VAL A 765 1.29 17.23 17.63
C VAL A 765 2.52 17.02 16.77
N THR A 766 3.61 16.53 17.37
CA THR A 766 4.87 16.25 16.66
C THR A 766 4.96 14.80 16.14
N HIS A 767 4.19 13.88 16.74
CA HIS A 767 4.14 12.46 16.39
C HIS A 767 2.81 11.82 16.81
N TYR A 768 2.57 10.58 16.42
CA TYR A 768 1.42 9.79 16.88
C TYR A 768 1.86 8.48 17.57
N PRO A 769 1.18 8.05 18.65
CA PRO A 769 0.21 8.83 19.42
C PRO A 769 0.93 9.96 20.18
N THR A 770 0.21 11.04 20.46
CA THR A 770 0.59 12.02 21.47
C THR A 770 -0.46 11.95 22.56
N ILE A 771 -0.06 11.65 23.80
CA ILE A 771 -0.98 11.61 24.93
C ILE A 771 -0.66 12.79 25.84
N TRP A 772 -1.68 13.60 26.12
CA TRP A 772 -1.58 14.77 26.96
C TRP A 772 -2.44 14.61 28.20
N PHE A 773 -1.93 15.09 29.31
CA PHE A 773 -2.68 15.28 30.53
C PHE A 773 -2.85 16.77 30.79
N VAL A 774 -4.09 17.21 30.90
CA VAL A 774 -4.46 18.61 31.12
C VAL A 774 -5.17 18.68 32.46
N ARG A 775 -4.57 19.39 33.42
CA ARG A 775 -5.18 19.61 34.73
C ARG A 775 -6.37 20.55 34.61
N LYS A 776 -7.39 20.32 35.44
CA LYS A 776 -8.52 21.24 35.60
C LYS A 776 -8.02 22.67 35.82
N GLY A 777 -8.42 23.60 34.93
CA GLY A 777 -8.06 25.02 35.00
C GLY A 777 -6.70 25.38 34.40
N GLU A 778 -5.89 24.43 33.95
CA GLU A 778 -4.63 24.68 33.26
C GLU A 778 -4.78 24.70 31.74
N LYS A 779 -3.87 25.41 31.05
CA LYS A 779 -3.90 25.58 29.59
C LYS A 779 -2.64 25.04 28.89
N GLN A 780 -1.79 24.33 29.62
CA GLN A 780 -0.59 23.69 29.08
C GLN A 780 -0.64 22.20 29.39
N PRO A 781 -0.35 21.32 28.42
CA PRO A 781 -0.39 19.89 28.66
C PRO A 781 0.90 19.40 29.35
N VAL A 782 0.76 18.36 30.17
CA VAL A 782 1.87 17.46 30.52
C VAL A 782 1.85 16.32 29.51
N VAL A 783 2.97 16.08 28.83
CA VAL A 783 3.08 14.97 27.88
C VAL A 783 3.26 13.66 28.66
N PHE A 784 2.50 12.63 28.29
CA PHE A 784 2.61 11.30 28.89
C PHE A 784 4.02 10.71 28.73
N SER A 785 4.59 10.26 29.84
CA SER A 785 5.77 9.41 29.89
C SER A 785 5.53 8.27 30.88
N GLY A 786 5.56 7.04 30.38
CA GLY A 786 5.18 5.88 31.19
C GLY A 786 4.92 4.64 30.34
N ARG A 787 4.62 3.52 31.01
CA ARG A 787 4.33 2.25 30.34
C ARG A 787 3.03 2.39 29.54
N SER A 788 3.00 1.82 28.35
CA SER A 788 1.80 1.74 27.52
C SER A 788 0.81 0.67 28.02
N THR A 789 0.63 0.57 29.35
CA THR A 789 -0.24 -0.38 30.05
C THR A 789 -1.24 0.37 30.93
N GLU A 790 -2.30 -0.31 31.39
CA GLU A 790 -3.28 0.28 32.30
C GLU A 790 -2.64 0.83 33.57
N GLU A 791 -1.68 0.09 34.15
CA GLU A 791 -0.90 0.51 35.31
C GLU A 791 -0.08 1.76 35.00
N GLY A 792 0.59 1.80 33.84
CA GLY A 792 1.40 2.95 33.45
C GLY A 792 0.57 4.22 33.27
N PHE A 793 -0.64 4.10 32.72
CA PHE A 793 -1.57 5.23 32.67
C PHE A 793 -2.02 5.64 34.07
N LEU A 794 -2.37 4.69 34.93
CA LEU A 794 -2.79 4.97 36.31
C LEU A 794 -1.69 5.66 37.13
N GLU A 795 -0.45 5.16 37.07
CA GLU A 795 0.72 5.74 37.73
C GLU A 795 0.96 7.18 37.27
N PHE A 796 0.93 7.40 35.96
CA PHE A 796 1.14 8.73 35.39
C PHE A 796 0.04 9.71 35.81
N VAL A 797 -1.23 9.31 35.71
CA VAL A 797 -2.36 10.16 36.10
C VAL A 797 -2.30 10.45 37.60
N LYS A 798 -2.08 9.46 38.48
CA LYS A 798 -1.94 9.68 39.93
C LYS A 798 -0.83 10.67 40.28
N LYS A 799 0.28 10.65 39.53
CA LYS A 799 1.40 11.58 39.73
C LYS A 799 1.06 13.03 39.39
N HIS A 800 0.17 13.25 38.42
CA HIS A 800 -0.11 14.57 37.87
C HIS A 800 -1.51 15.13 38.20
N ALA A 801 -2.41 14.30 38.72
CA ALA A 801 -3.79 14.66 38.99
C ALA A 801 -3.94 15.75 40.06
N THR A 802 -5.00 16.54 39.89
CA THR A 802 -5.41 17.57 40.85
C THR A 802 -5.88 16.94 42.17
N ASN A 803 -6.55 15.77 42.10
CA ASN A 803 -6.89 14.97 43.29
C ASN A 803 -6.53 13.48 43.11
N PRO A 804 -5.30 13.07 43.47
CA PRO A 804 -4.85 11.68 43.31
C PRO A 804 -5.62 10.66 44.16
N ALA A 805 -6.19 11.06 45.30
CA ALA A 805 -6.88 10.16 46.23
C ALA A 805 -8.17 9.57 45.63
N ASP A 806 -8.85 10.32 44.75
CA ASP A 806 -10.08 9.88 44.09
C ASP A 806 -9.81 8.86 42.96
N LEU A 807 -8.54 8.63 42.62
CA LEU A 807 -8.09 7.61 41.67
C LEU A 807 -7.72 6.29 42.36
N GLU A 808 -7.90 6.19 43.68
CA GLU A 808 -7.72 4.96 44.41
C GLU A 808 -8.84 3.94 44.11
N GLY A 809 -8.48 2.65 44.11
CA GLY A 809 -9.43 1.56 43.84
C GLY A 809 -9.76 1.31 42.37
N ILE A 810 -9.10 1.99 41.42
CA ILE A 810 -9.12 1.58 40.00
C ILE A 810 -8.42 0.22 39.88
N VAL A 811 -9.16 -0.80 39.44
CA VAL A 811 -8.62 -2.15 39.20
C VAL A 811 -8.13 -2.23 37.77
N THR A 812 -6.83 -2.45 37.58
CA THR A 812 -6.23 -2.72 36.27
C THR A 812 -6.08 -4.23 36.05
N THR A 813 -6.07 -4.68 34.80
CA THR A 813 -5.86 -6.10 34.51
C THR A 813 -4.43 -6.54 34.90
N PRO A 814 -4.24 -7.60 35.71
CA PRO A 814 -2.91 -8.02 36.11
C PRO A 814 -2.04 -8.37 34.90
N LYS A 815 -0.83 -7.83 34.88
CA LYS A 815 0.21 -8.16 33.89
C LYS A 815 0.30 -9.68 33.69
N PRO A 816 0.34 -10.19 32.44
CA PRO A 816 0.78 -11.56 32.19
C PRO A 816 2.17 -11.75 32.82
N PRO A 817 2.45 -12.87 33.51
CA PRO A 817 3.75 -13.06 34.13
C PRO A 817 4.85 -12.84 33.09
N SER A 818 5.78 -11.91 33.37
CA SER A 818 6.97 -11.71 32.56
C SER A 818 7.61 -13.08 32.38
N GLY A 819 7.66 -13.58 31.13
CA GLY A 819 8.24 -14.88 30.84
C GLY A 819 9.65 -14.96 31.42
N THR A 820 10.07 -16.14 31.86
CA THR A 820 11.38 -16.35 32.50
C THR A 820 12.49 -15.65 31.69
N LYS A 821 13.12 -14.62 32.28
CA LYS A 821 14.20 -13.85 31.63
C LYS A 821 15.32 -14.82 31.25
N LEU A 822 15.54 -15.01 29.94
CA LEU A 822 16.52 -15.97 29.41
C LEU A 822 17.95 -15.42 29.60
N SER A 823 18.91 -16.29 29.94
CA SER A 823 20.32 -15.90 29.95
C SER A 823 20.87 -15.74 28.51
N MET A 824 22.00 -15.03 28.33
CA MET A 824 22.64 -14.90 27.01
C MET A 824 22.99 -16.28 26.41
N LYS A 825 23.37 -17.26 27.23
CA LYS A 825 23.58 -18.66 26.80
C LYS A 825 22.29 -19.33 26.32
N ASP A 826 21.18 -19.13 27.01
CA ASP A 826 19.89 -19.71 26.62
C ASP A 826 19.38 -19.09 25.31
N LEU A 827 19.56 -17.77 25.14
CA LEU A 827 19.26 -17.06 23.89
C LEU A 827 20.10 -17.61 22.73
N GLN A 828 21.40 -17.79 22.94
CA GLN A 828 22.31 -18.39 21.95
C GLN A 828 21.88 -19.81 21.56
N SER A 829 21.50 -20.64 22.53
CA SER A 829 21.06 -22.01 22.25
C SER A 829 19.71 -22.08 21.52
N LYS A 830 18.79 -21.15 21.81
CA LYS A 830 17.43 -21.20 21.28
C LYS A 830 17.27 -20.47 19.94
N TYR A 831 17.96 -19.34 19.77
CA TYR A 831 17.78 -18.43 18.65
C TYR A 831 19.05 -18.22 17.81
N GLY A 832 20.17 -18.85 18.18
CA GLY A 832 21.43 -18.74 17.47
C GLY A 832 22.18 -17.42 17.70
N SER A 833 21.68 -16.53 18.56
CA SER A 833 22.32 -15.26 18.93
C SER A 833 22.17 -15.00 20.44
N PRO A 834 23.20 -14.50 21.14
CA PRO A 834 23.14 -14.21 22.57
C PRO A 834 22.49 -12.84 22.87
N ILE A 835 21.99 -12.14 21.84
CA ILE A 835 21.43 -10.79 21.95
C ILE A 835 19.92 -10.87 22.17
N LEU A 836 19.43 -10.23 23.22
CA LEU A 836 18.00 -10.04 23.47
C LEU A 836 17.43 -9.01 22.49
N THR A 837 16.34 -9.36 21.81
CA THR A 837 15.60 -8.38 21.00
C THR A 837 14.59 -7.68 21.88
N VAL A 838 14.70 -6.36 21.96
CA VAL A 838 13.83 -5.49 22.75
C VAL A 838 12.93 -4.69 21.81
N ASP A 839 11.67 -4.58 22.17
CA ASP A 839 10.71 -3.69 21.51
C ASP A 839 10.18 -2.63 22.48
N SER A 840 9.22 -1.81 22.02
CA SER A 840 8.68 -0.72 22.85
C SER A 840 7.94 -1.23 24.09
N GLU A 841 7.39 -2.44 24.05
CA GLU A 841 6.61 -3.06 25.14
C GLU A 841 7.56 -3.66 26.17
N SER A 842 8.57 -4.39 25.70
CA SER A 842 9.52 -5.08 26.57
C SER A 842 10.61 -4.16 27.14
N PHE A 843 10.80 -2.94 26.58
CA PHE A 843 11.82 -2.00 27.05
C PHE A 843 11.79 -1.75 28.57
N TYR A 844 10.60 -1.58 29.16
CA TYR A 844 10.49 -1.38 30.60
C TYR A 844 10.98 -2.59 31.39
N ASP A 845 10.60 -3.80 30.97
CA ASP A 845 10.90 -5.02 31.72
C ASP A 845 12.33 -5.53 31.48
N ASP A 846 12.79 -5.42 30.24
CA ASP A 846 14.05 -5.97 29.75
C ASP A 846 15.21 -5.00 29.89
N VAL A 847 14.94 -3.68 29.97
CA VAL A 847 15.97 -2.65 30.08
C VAL A 847 15.91 -1.92 31.41
N LEU A 848 14.75 -1.35 31.79
CA LEU A 848 14.66 -0.49 32.99
C LEU A 848 14.53 -1.28 34.30
N ASP A 849 13.65 -2.29 34.34
CA ASP A 849 13.40 -3.17 35.48
C ASP A 849 14.25 -4.45 35.44
N ASN A 850 15.39 -4.40 34.73
CA ASN A 850 16.27 -5.54 34.66
C ASN A 850 17.05 -5.70 35.98
N ASP A 851 17.17 -6.95 36.46
CA ASP A 851 17.95 -7.28 37.65
C ASP A 851 19.45 -7.41 37.34
N LYS A 852 19.86 -7.11 36.10
CA LYS A 852 21.22 -7.05 35.58
C LYS A 852 21.48 -5.71 34.91
N ASP A 853 22.74 -5.40 34.64
CA ASP A 853 23.09 -4.28 33.77
C ASP A 853 22.69 -4.60 32.32
N VAL A 854 22.36 -3.58 31.52
CA VAL A 854 21.90 -3.77 30.14
C VAL A 854 22.70 -2.90 29.17
N LEU A 855 23.35 -3.54 28.20
CA LEU A 855 23.93 -2.85 27.03
C LEU A 855 22.93 -2.94 25.87
N LEU A 856 22.34 -1.80 25.49
CA LEU A 856 21.33 -1.71 24.45
C LEU A 856 21.89 -1.05 23.19
N LEU A 857 21.78 -1.72 22.05
CA LEU A 857 21.99 -1.16 20.72
C LEU A 857 20.65 -0.73 20.11
N VAL A 858 20.48 0.56 19.85
CA VAL A 858 19.37 1.09 19.06
C VAL A 858 19.83 1.29 17.61
N TYR A 859 19.19 0.59 16.67
CA TYR A 859 19.58 0.53 15.26
C TYR A 859 18.41 0.80 14.30
N ALA A 860 18.71 0.94 13.01
CA ALA A 860 17.72 0.97 11.93
C ALA A 860 18.15 0.05 10.77
N PRO A 861 17.27 -0.82 10.22
CA PRO A 861 17.65 -1.83 9.22
C PRO A 861 18.20 -1.27 7.90
N TRP A 862 17.80 -0.05 7.54
CA TRP A 862 18.25 0.65 6.32
C TRP A 862 19.56 1.44 6.52
N CYS A 863 20.03 1.61 7.76
CA CYS A 863 21.20 2.42 8.07
C CYS A 863 22.51 1.68 7.76
N GLY A 864 23.31 2.22 6.84
CA GLY A 864 24.62 1.64 6.47
C GLY A 864 25.61 1.55 7.64
N HIS A 865 25.60 2.50 8.58
CA HIS A 865 26.44 2.45 9.78
C HIS A 865 26.03 1.35 10.76
N CYS A 866 24.72 1.05 10.87
CA CYS A 866 24.22 -0.05 11.71
C CYS A 866 24.67 -1.41 11.15
N LYS A 867 24.53 -1.60 9.83
CA LYS A 867 24.99 -2.83 9.15
C LYS A 867 26.48 -3.10 9.34
N LYS A 868 27.31 -2.05 9.44
CA LYS A 868 28.75 -2.18 9.73
C LYS A 868 29.03 -2.55 11.19
N LEU A 869 28.21 -2.09 12.14
CA LEU A 869 28.39 -2.37 13.57
C LEU A 869 27.83 -3.73 14.00
N GLU A 870 26.80 -4.23 13.32
CA GLU A 870 26.10 -5.46 13.69
C GLU A 870 27.04 -6.68 13.88
N PRO A 871 27.99 -6.99 12.97
CA PRO A 871 28.92 -8.11 13.18
C PRO A 871 29.77 -7.96 14.45
N THR A 872 30.27 -6.76 14.71
CA THR A 872 31.07 -6.44 15.91
C THR A 872 30.25 -6.57 17.19
N TYR A 873 28.99 -6.14 17.15
CA TYR A 873 28.09 -6.22 18.31
C TYR A 873 27.71 -7.68 18.62
N GLU A 874 27.52 -8.52 17.58
CA GLU A 874 27.36 -9.96 17.75
C GLU A 874 28.60 -10.64 18.31
N GLU A 875 29.79 -10.26 17.84
CA GLU A 875 31.06 -10.77 18.36
C GLU A 875 31.22 -10.47 19.85
N PHE A 876 30.99 -9.21 20.24
CA PHE A 876 30.98 -8.80 21.64
C PHE A 876 29.97 -9.61 22.47
N ALA A 877 28.75 -9.78 21.97
CA ALA A 877 27.71 -10.53 22.67
C ALA A 877 28.10 -12.01 22.89
N LYS A 878 28.79 -12.63 21.92
CA LYS A 878 29.31 -13.99 22.06
C LYS A 878 30.41 -14.07 23.12
N LEU A 879 31.34 -13.13 23.14
CA LEU A 879 32.38 -13.03 24.18
C LEU A 879 31.76 -12.86 25.59
N ALA A 880 30.74 -12.02 25.70
CA ALA A 880 29.98 -11.85 26.95
C ALA A 880 29.26 -13.15 27.35
N ALA A 881 28.67 -13.88 26.40
CA ALA A 881 28.00 -15.15 26.65
C ALA A 881 28.95 -16.30 27.05
N GLU A 882 30.26 -16.19 26.77
CA GLU A 882 31.26 -17.14 27.26
C GLU A 882 31.73 -16.83 28.69
N SER A 883 31.69 -15.56 29.10
CA SER A 883 32.06 -15.12 30.45
C SER A 883 30.99 -15.52 31.49
N LYS A 884 31.41 -16.19 32.56
CA LYS A 884 30.52 -16.53 33.68
C LYS A 884 29.96 -15.28 34.36
N SER A 885 30.84 -14.33 34.72
CA SER A 885 30.44 -13.09 35.38
C SER A 885 29.53 -12.22 34.52
N ALA A 886 29.74 -12.18 33.19
CA ALA A 886 28.88 -11.41 32.31
C ALA A 886 27.49 -12.07 32.16
N ASN A 887 27.40 -13.40 32.05
CA ASN A 887 26.10 -14.08 32.02
C ASN A 887 25.26 -13.85 33.28
N GLU A 888 25.91 -13.71 34.44
CA GLU A 888 25.25 -13.48 35.71
C GLU A 888 24.85 -12.02 35.91
N ALA A 889 25.60 -11.05 35.35
CA ALA A 889 25.44 -9.61 35.66
C ALA A 889 25.06 -8.70 34.47
N LEU A 890 25.06 -9.17 33.23
CA LEU A 890 24.84 -8.37 32.02
C LEU A 890 23.79 -8.98 31.09
N VAL A 891 23.00 -8.12 30.47
CA VAL A 891 22.16 -8.40 29.29
C VAL A 891 22.68 -7.58 28.12
N VAL A 892 22.89 -8.25 26.98
CA VAL A 892 23.18 -7.57 25.71
C VAL A 892 21.91 -7.57 24.87
N ALA A 893 21.43 -6.38 24.53
CA ALA A 893 20.15 -6.19 23.86
C ALA A 893 20.29 -5.36 22.57
N LYS A 894 19.34 -5.53 21.65
CA LYS A 894 19.16 -4.67 20.48
C LYS A 894 17.69 -4.31 20.26
N MET A 895 17.45 -3.10 19.78
CA MET A 895 16.12 -2.56 19.47
C MET A 895 16.15 -1.84 18.13
N ASP A 896 15.22 -2.18 17.23
CA ASP A 896 15.01 -1.41 16.00
C ASP A 896 14.29 -0.11 16.37
N GLY A 897 15.04 0.99 16.49
CA GLY A 897 14.49 2.31 16.81
C GLY A 897 13.78 3.00 15.65
N SER A 898 13.78 2.40 14.45
CA SER A 898 12.94 2.86 13.34
C SER A 898 11.53 2.26 13.40
N ALA A 899 11.40 1.07 13.97
CA ALA A 899 10.14 0.35 14.14
C ALA A 899 9.60 0.38 15.58
N ASN A 900 10.41 0.83 16.55
CA ASN A 900 10.03 0.94 17.96
C ASN A 900 10.30 2.33 18.54
N ARG A 901 9.41 2.80 19.43
CA ARG A 901 9.49 4.11 20.06
C ARG A 901 9.99 3.96 21.50
N LEU A 902 10.94 4.79 21.88
CA LEU A 902 11.44 4.86 23.25
C LEU A 902 10.49 5.68 24.14
N PRO A 903 10.36 5.32 25.43
CA PRO A 903 9.25 5.78 26.27
C PRO A 903 9.31 7.25 26.72
N ASP A 904 10.46 7.91 26.60
CA ASP A 904 10.71 9.24 27.17
C ASP A 904 11.67 10.03 26.25
N GLU A 905 11.54 11.36 26.22
CA GLU A 905 12.44 12.28 25.50
C GLU A 905 13.89 12.17 26.00
N LYS A 906 14.14 11.78 27.26
CA LYS A 906 15.51 11.52 27.73
C LYS A 906 16.17 10.33 27.02
N TYR A 907 15.37 9.45 26.43
CA TYR A 907 15.80 8.36 25.56
C TYR A 907 15.63 8.72 24.08
N LYS A 908 15.67 10.00 23.72
CA LYS A 908 15.62 10.39 22.31
C LYS A 908 16.91 10.03 21.60
N VAL A 909 16.78 9.17 20.60
CA VAL A 909 17.87 8.80 19.70
C VAL A 909 17.92 9.81 18.55
N THR A 910 19.01 10.58 18.48
CA THR A 910 19.24 11.58 17.42
C THR A 910 19.95 11.02 16.18
N GLY A 911 20.40 9.76 16.24
CA GLY A 911 21.05 9.10 15.11
C GLY A 911 21.34 7.62 15.37
N PHE A 912 21.48 6.85 14.29
CA PHE A 912 21.75 5.42 14.35
C PHE A 912 23.16 5.07 13.84
N PRO A 913 23.83 4.07 14.42
CA PRO A 913 23.46 3.36 15.65
C PRO A 913 23.77 4.20 16.91
N THR A 914 23.00 3.97 17.97
CA THR A 914 23.27 4.49 19.32
C THR A 914 23.39 3.31 20.28
N VAL A 915 24.44 3.29 21.11
CA VAL A 915 24.65 2.26 22.13
C VAL A 915 24.58 2.91 23.51
N TRP A 916 23.77 2.33 24.38
CA TRP A 916 23.55 2.78 25.75
C TRP A 916 23.83 1.69 26.76
N PHE A 917 24.35 2.08 27.92
CA PHE A 917 24.52 1.21 29.07
C PHE A 917 23.60 1.66 30.21
N PHE A 918 22.72 0.77 30.64
CA PHE A 918 21.82 0.95 31.76
C PHE A 918 22.37 0.15 32.94
N LYS A 919 22.61 0.83 34.06
CA LYS A 919 22.97 0.16 35.31
C LYS A 919 21.72 -0.46 35.92
N LYS A 920 21.84 -1.63 36.53
CA LYS A 920 20.77 -2.25 37.32
C LYS A 920 20.16 -1.24 38.29
N GLY A 921 18.84 -1.05 38.22
CA GLY A 921 18.09 -0.13 39.09
C GLY A 921 18.25 1.36 38.75
N SER A 922 18.88 1.71 37.62
CA SER A 922 19.01 3.08 37.14
C SER A 922 18.29 3.26 35.81
N ASP A 923 17.48 4.31 35.73
CA ASP A 923 16.78 4.68 34.50
C ASP A 923 17.59 5.63 33.59
N THR A 924 18.78 6.04 34.03
CA THR A 924 19.65 6.99 33.32
C THR A 924 20.73 6.23 32.53
N PRO A 925 20.74 6.33 31.17
CA PRO A 925 21.68 5.60 30.34
C PRO A 925 23.02 6.32 30.22
N ILE A 926 24.09 5.55 30.12
CA ILE A 926 25.43 6.05 29.78
C ILE A 926 25.65 5.80 28.28
N LYS A 927 25.88 6.88 27.52
CA LYS A 927 26.12 6.78 26.07
C LYS A 927 27.52 6.28 25.76
N PHE A 928 27.61 5.25 24.92
CA PHE A 928 28.89 4.75 24.43
C PHE A 928 29.49 5.72 23.41
N MET A 929 30.70 6.22 23.72
CA MET A 929 31.47 7.13 22.88
C MET A 929 32.83 6.55 22.46
N GLY A 930 33.08 5.27 22.75
CA GLY A 930 34.35 4.58 22.44
C GLY A 930 34.43 4.01 21.03
N GLU A 931 35.53 3.33 20.75
CA GLU A 931 35.74 2.64 19.46
C GLU A 931 34.72 1.52 19.26
N ARG A 932 34.11 1.49 18.07
CA ARG A 932 33.08 0.50 17.70
C ARG A 932 33.70 -0.86 17.32
N THR A 933 34.51 -1.41 18.22
CA THR A 933 35.16 -2.72 18.18
C THR A 933 34.66 -3.58 19.35
N ALA A 934 34.79 -4.90 19.26
CA ALA A 934 34.37 -5.78 20.36
C ALA A 934 35.16 -5.47 21.66
N ASN A 935 36.44 -5.12 21.52
CA ASN A 935 37.30 -4.70 22.64
C ASN A 935 36.88 -3.36 23.24
N GLY A 936 36.47 -2.40 22.42
CA GLY A 936 35.96 -1.10 22.88
C GLY A 936 34.66 -1.25 23.66
N LEU A 937 33.74 -2.09 23.18
CA LEU A 937 32.50 -2.44 23.90
C LEU A 937 32.79 -3.19 25.20
N ALA A 938 33.71 -4.16 25.19
CA ALA A 938 34.09 -4.90 26.39
C ALA A 938 34.69 -4.00 27.46
N SER A 939 35.62 -3.12 27.09
CA SER A 939 36.25 -2.16 28.01
C SER A 939 35.21 -1.21 28.61
N PHE A 940 34.28 -0.72 27.80
CA PHE A 940 33.20 0.15 28.26
C PHE A 940 32.27 -0.54 29.26
N VAL A 941 31.86 -1.78 28.99
CA VAL A 941 31.04 -2.55 29.94
C VAL A 941 31.80 -2.79 31.23
N GLN A 942 33.08 -3.18 31.18
CA GLN A 942 33.89 -3.39 32.37
C GLN A 942 34.10 -2.11 33.20
N GLN A 943 34.15 -0.95 32.55
CA GLN A 943 34.29 0.35 33.20
C GLN A 943 33.01 0.79 33.94
N HIS A 944 31.83 0.47 33.39
CA HIS A 944 30.57 1.02 33.87
C HIS A 944 29.68 0.02 34.63
N ALA A 945 29.98 -1.28 34.55
CA ALA A 945 29.20 -2.31 35.22
C ALA A 945 29.11 -2.10 36.74
N THR A 946 27.94 -2.41 37.29
CA THR A 946 27.65 -2.35 38.72
C THR A 946 28.36 -3.45 39.50
N THR A 947 28.66 -4.56 38.83
CA THR A 947 29.43 -5.69 39.36
C THR A 947 30.66 -5.91 38.48
N LYS A 948 31.77 -6.40 39.07
CA LYS A 948 33.00 -6.70 38.32
C LYS A 948 32.73 -7.77 37.26
N ILE A 949 32.87 -7.40 35.98
CA ILE A 949 32.72 -8.32 34.84
C ILE A 949 34.10 -8.66 34.25
N GLU A 950 34.43 -9.94 34.19
CA GLU A 950 35.66 -10.43 33.57
C GLU A 950 35.35 -11.07 32.21
N MET A 951 35.72 -10.39 31.12
CA MET A 951 35.60 -10.91 29.76
C MET A 951 36.99 -11.18 29.19
N LYS A 952 37.15 -12.28 28.44
CA LYS A 952 38.39 -12.55 27.70
C LYS A 952 38.43 -11.63 26.48
N ILE A 953 39.26 -10.59 26.56
CA ILE A 953 39.49 -9.65 25.46
C ILE A 953 40.54 -10.28 24.52
N PRO A 954 40.20 -10.69 23.28
CA PRO A 954 41.20 -11.13 22.33
C PRO A 954 42.15 -9.96 21.98
N ALA A 955 43.45 -10.26 21.88
CA ALA A 955 44.45 -9.25 21.51
C ALA A 955 44.05 -8.59 20.17
N PRO A 956 44.15 -7.26 20.05
CA PRO A 956 43.77 -6.58 18.81
C PRO A 956 44.58 -7.16 17.64
N PRO A 957 43.95 -7.46 16.48
CA PRO A 957 44.71 -7.86 15.31
C PRO A 957 45.68 -6.75 14.94
N ALA A 958 46.94 -7.12 14.68
CA ALA A 958 47.94 -6.16 14.23
C ALA A 958 47.44 -5.44 12.98
N PRO A 959 47.59 -4.11 12.89
CA PRO A 959 47.16 -3.38 11.70
C PRO A 959 47.90 -3.94 10.48
N VAL A 960 47.14 -4.49 9.53
CA VAL A 960 47.68 -4.86 8.22
C VAL A 960 47.97 -3.56 7.49
N ALA A 961 49.25 -3.21 7.37
CA ALA A 961 49.66 -2.10 6.52
C ALA A 961 49.32 -2.46 5.07
N VAL A 962 48.35 -1.78 4.48
CA VAL A 962 48.01 -1.93 3.07
C VAL A 962 48.92 -1.00 2.27
N SER A 963 49.96 -1.54 1.66
CA SER A 963 50.76 -0.81 0.68
C SER A 963 50.18 -1.01 -0.72
N GLN A 964 50.17 0.05 -1.52
CA GLN A 964 49.95 -0.07 -2.96
C GLN A 964 51.16 -0.78 -3.61
N PRO A 965 50.99 -1.43 -4.79
CA PRO A 965 52.11 -2.05 -5.49
C PRO A 965 53.19 -1.02 -5.81
N ALA A 966 54.45 -1.37 -5.59
CA ALA A 966 55.56 -0.49 -5.99
C ALA A 966 55.52 -0.27 -7.52
N PRO A 967 55.61 0.97 -8.00
CA PRO A 967 55.62 1.24 -9.44
C PRO A 967 56.83 0.60 -10.12
N THR A 968 56.61 0.07 -11.33
CA THR A 968 57.64 -0.66 -12.09
C THR A 968 58.80 0.22 -12.58
N THR A 969 58.59 1.54 -12.64
CA THR A 969 59.63 2.55 -12.94
C THR A 969 59.44 3.74 -12.00
N ASN A 970 60.51 4.19 -11.34
CA ASN A 970 60.43 5.23 -10.29
C ASN A 970 61.61 6.22 -10.38
N ASP A 971 61.97 6.58 -11.61
CA ASP A 971 63.21 7.29 -11.95
C ASP A 971 62.93 8.74 -12.40
N GLY A 972 61.67 9.18 -12.29
CA GLY A 972 61.25 10.55 -12.61
C GLY A 972 61.67 11.57 -11.55
N PRO A 973 61.51 12.88 -11.83
CA PRO A 973 61.87 13.95 -10.91
C PRO A 973 61.06 13.93 -9.60
N VAL A 974 59.95 13.18 -9.56
CA VAL A 974 59.17 12.90 -8.35
C VAL A 974 59.12 11.38 -8.15
N LYS A 975 59.65 10.90 -7.04
CA LYS A 975 59.58 9.47 -6.67
C LYS A 975 58.27 9.17 -5.95
N VAL A 976 57.57 8.14 -6.44
CA VAL A 976 56.38 7.61 -5.78
C VAL A 976 56.83 6.62 -4.71
N VAL A 977 56.45 6.90 -3.46
CA VAL A 977 56.76 6.07 -2.31
C VAL A 977 55.48 5.39 -1.84
N VAL A 978 55.52 4.06 -1.71
CA VAL A 978 54.42 3.26 -1.15
C VAL A 978 54.83 2.71 0.21
N GLY A 979 53.88 2.18 0.98
CA GLY A 979 54.13 1.68 2.34
C GLY A 979 55.33 0.72 2.44
N ASP A 980 55.49 -0.17 1.45
CA ASP A 980 56.55 -1.16 1.40
C ASP A 980 57.94 -0.57 1.05
N THR A 981 57.99 0.58 0.36
CA THR A 981 59.25 1.23 -0.04
C THR A 981 59.60 2.44 0.83
N PHE A 982 58.72 2.84 1.75
CA PHE A 982 58.90 4.03 2.57
C PHE A 982 60.17 3.98 3.41
N LYS A 983 60.45 2.85 4.07
CA LYS A 983 61.62 2.74 4.91
C LYS A 983 62.92 2.91 4.11
N SER A 984 63.08 2.20 2.99
CA SER A 984 64.30 2.26 2.19
C SER A 984 64.47 3.55 1.40
N GLN A 985 63.37 4.18 0.96
CA GLN A 985 63.42 5.38 0.12
C GLN A 985 63.36 6.69 0.92
N VAL A 986 62.82 6.67 2.13
CA VAL A 986 62.60 7.88 2.96
C VAL A 986 63.37 7.83 4.26
N LEU A 987 63.37 6.70 4.98
CA LEU A 987 64.01 6.63 6.29
C LEU A 987 65.51 6.29 6.21
N ASP A 988 65.91 5.48 5.23
CA ASP A 988 67.29 5.01 5.07
C ASP A 988 68.09 5.80 4.00
N SER A 989 67.47 6.78 3.32
CA SER A 989 68.10 7.57 2.24
C SER A 989 68.94 8.74 2.76
N GLY A 990 69.99 8.44 3.52
CA GLY A 990 70.93 9.45 4.01
C GLY A 990 71.88 10.00 2.93
N LYS A 991 71.56 11.16 2.34
CA LYS A 991 72.40 12.39 2.23
C LYS A 991 72.08 13.34 1.05
N VAL A 992 71.90 14.61 1.44
CA VAL A 992 72.28 15.90 0.80
C VAL A 992 71.57 16.31 -0.50
N ILE A 993 70.73 17.37 -0.43
CA ILE A 993 70.84 18.62 -1.21
C ILE A 993 70.33 19.79 -0.36
N GLU A 994 71.16 20.83 -0.23
CA GLU A 994 70.93 22.15 0.39
C GLU A 994 70.02 23.07 -0.45
N ASP A 995 69.40 24.03 0.25
CA ASP A 995 68.91 25.35 -0.19
C ASP A 995 68.14 25.48 -1.53
N SER A 996 66.84 25.76 -1.43
CA SER A 996 66.24 27.02 -1.92
C SER A 996 64.70 27.00 -1.86
N VAL A 997 64.17 28.01 -1.15
CA VAL A 997 62.99 28.85 -1.43
C VAL A 997 61.65 28.21 -1.89
N VAL A 998 60.60 28.70 -1.23
CA VAL A 998 59.24 29.04 -1.71
C VAL A 998 58.10 28.17 -1.13
N ASN A 999 57.34 28.84 -0.25
CA ASN A 999 55.89 28.77 -0.05
C ASN A 999 55.10 27.80 -0.95
N SER A 1000 54.26 26.96 -0.35
CA SER A 1000 52.80 27.21 -0.29
C SER A 1000 52.03 26.00 0.25
N THR A 1001 51.17 26.31 1.22
CA THR A 1001 49.83 25.78 1.52
C THR A 1001 49.36 24.52 0.77
N VAL A 1002 48.98 23.48 1.52
CA VAL A 1002 47.78 22.67 1.21
C VAL A 1002 47.08 22.21 2.51
N LEU A 1003 45.78 22.51 2.54
CA LEU A 1003 44.72 22.07 3.45
C LEU A 1003 44.37 20.59 3.29
N CYS A 1004 43.92 19.97 4.39
CA CYS A 1004 42.77 19.06 4.53
C CYS A 1004 42.98 18.29 5.85
N GLY A 1005 42.08 18.24 6.82
CA GLY A 1005 40.62 18.19 6.72
C GLY A 1005 40.15 16.81 7.16
N SER A 1006 39.60 16.73 8.36
CA SER A 1006 38.60 15.76 8.80
C SER A 1006 37.75 16.40 9.88
#